data_AF-A0A954URZ6-F1
#
_entry.id   AF-A0A954URZ6-F1
#
_cell.length_a   1.000
_cell.length_b   1.000
_cell.length_c   1.000
_cell.angle_alpha   90.00
_cell.angle_beta   90.00
_cell.angle_gamma   90.00
#
_symmetry.space_group_name_H-M   'P 1'
#
loop_
_entity.id
_entity.type
_entity.pdbx_description
1 polymer ?
#
loop_
_entity_poly.entity_id
_entity_poly.type
_entity_poly.pdbx_seq_one_letter_code
_entity_poly.pdbx_strand_id
1 'polypeptide(L)'
;MKEFTVKLTFLGANRNVTGSRYCLESAGSRVMIDCGMVQEREFLARNWERCPAPPESLDALVLTHAHIDHIGLIPKLVADGYDKPIYGTHPTVALAEVMLKDSAKIQMEDAKYKKRRHRKEGRKGPHTELPLYTDAEVAKTLRLLRGVDYNEAIEAAPGLDVTWHDAGHILGSATLEIVAREQNTQRTFLFSGDIGQHDKPLIHDPTFFRQADYVIMESTYGDRDHHQNNGIENQLEKIANETIGSGGNLVIPVFAVERAQEMMFFFSRLVHEDRIPDVPIFLDSPMAYDATNIFRRFTDWLDDETRRYIASDEPPLRFPGLRLVRTTDESKAINHVQGPCIIMAPAGMCNAGRIKHHLRNNVRNPNSTILFVGYQAAGTLGRRLISGERAVRIHGREYHVEARVTQITGLSGHADRAGLLEWVGSFETPPRKIFLTHGDEESALALADAIRDQFHFPVEIPHYGDVVEIHDQGPSLVDERGVVARPAKRTASVPAETPIAPSPKGAAASTGPVGSTAPAPCPEHPDFEFLDSSARRATSYLYEDPWRVLRIQSDMIQGLEVMARALEGRRRAVSVFGSARLPSDDPAYAAARETSRCVGERGFAIITGGGPGIMEAANRGARDAGTISIGLNIHLPEEQTLNPYCDAHYTCHYFFVRKTLFAKHSRAFLIFPGGLGTLDELFEALTLIQTGKLAEFPVALIGSDYWAPMIDWLKDTVLTRGCIGQDDLERFRILDDPEEVAQWLDETINGR
;
A
#
# COMPACT_ATOMS: atom_id res chain seq x y z
N MET A 1 -18.77 -27.25 35.99
CA MET A 1 -17.79 -26.30 35.43
C MET A 1 -17.77 -26.52 33.93
N LYS A 2 -17.52 -25.50 33.10
CA LYS A 2 -17.15 -25.75 31.70
C LYS A 2 -15.73 -26.33 31.72
N GLU A 3 -15.49 -27.32 30.87
CA GLU A 3 -14.15 -27.83 30.60
C GLU A 3 -13.40 -26.82 29.72
N PHE A 4 -12.07 -26.79 29.79
CA PHE A 4 -11.27 -25.98 28.87
C PHE A 4 -11.45 -26.55 27.46
N THR A 5 -12.01 -25.77 26.54
CA THR A 5 -12.24 -26.22 25.15
C THR A 5 -11.74 -25.16 24.18
N VAL A 6 -10.69 -25.51 23.43
CA VAL A 6 -10.26 -24.78 22.24
C VAL A 6 -10.71 -25.57 21.01
N LYS A 7 -11.25 -24.90 20.00
CA LYS A 7 -11.63 -25.52 18.73
C LYS A 7 -10.82 -24.90 17.59
N LEU A 8 -10.06 -25.74 16.89
CA LEU A 8 -9.30 -25.38 15.70
C LEU A 8 -10.01 -25.94 14.46
N THR A 9 -10.30 -25.08 13.49
CA THR A 9 -10.98 -25.47 12.23
C THR A 9 -10.08 -25.13 11.04
N PHE A 10 -9.83 -26.13 10.19
CA PHE A 10 -8.96 -26.02 9.03
C PHE A 10 -9.78 -25.61 7.79
N LEU A 11 -9.53 -24.42 7.26
CA LEU A 11 -10.38 -23.75 6.26
C LEU A 11 -9.64 -23.43 4.94
N GLY A 12 -8.46 -24.01 4.71
CA GLY A 12 -7.57 -23.70 3.59
C GLY A 12 -6.14 -24.19 3.84
N ALA A 13 -5.36 -24.37 2.77
CA ALA A 13 -4.00 -24.93 2.80
C ALA A 13 -3.91 -26.32 3.48
N ASN A 14 -4.77 -27.26 3.10
CA ASN A 14 -4.88 -28.58 3.75
C ASN A 14 -4.77 -29.67 2.69
N ARG A 15 -3.60 -30.34 2.64
CA ARG A 15 -3.16 -31.22 1.53
C ARG A 15 -3.10 -30.51 0.17
N ASN A 16 -3.01 -29.19 0.22
CA ASN A 16 -2.72 -28.29 -0.89
C ASN A 16 -1.84 -27.15 -0.33
N VAL A 17 -1.13 -26.45 -1.22
CA VAL A 17 -0.34 -25.28 -0.82
C VAL A 17 -1.32 -24.14 -0.50
N THR A 18 -1.86 -23.49 -1.53
CA THR A 18 -2.31 -22.11 -1.39
C THR A 18 -3.66 -21.90 -0.70
N GLY A 19 -3.90 -20.67 -0.20
CA GLY A 19 -5.18 -20.26 0.37
C GLY A 19 -5.27 -20.52 1.88
N SER A 20 -4.17 -20.31 2.59
CA SER A 20 -3.99 -20.43 4.04
C SER A 20 -5.08 -19.68 4.80
N ARG A 21 -5.80 -20.41 5.65
CA ARG A 21 -6.93 -19.91 6.43
C ARG A 21 -7.31 -20.89 7.52
N TYR A 22 -7.28 -20.45 8.77
CA TYR A 22 -7.59 -21.27 9.95
C TYR A 22 -8.43 -20.47 10.93
N CYS A 23 -9.33 -21.13 11.65
CA CYS A 23 -10.21 -20.48 12.63
C CYS A 23 -9.97 -21.10 14.00
N LEU A 24 -9.51 -20.28 14.96
CA LEU A 24 -9.27 -20.68 16.35
C LEU A 24 -10.35 -20.06 17.24
N GLU A 25 -11.00 -20.90 18.05
CA GLU A 25 -12.08 -20.53 18.96
C GLU A 25 -11.71 -20.90 20.39
N SER A 26 -11.81 -19.97 21.34
CA SER A 26 -11.57 -20.21 22.77
C SER A 26 -12.37 -19.23 23.63
N ALA A 27 -12.82 -19.65 24.82
CA ALA A 27 -13.60 -18.86 25.78
C ALA A 27 -14.91 -18.20 25.26
N GLY A 28 -15.27 -18.39 23.98
CA GLY A 28 -16.37 -17.71 23.29
C GLY A 28 -15.91 -16.69 22.23
N SER A 29 -14.61 -16.36 22.21
CA SER A 29 -13.93 -15.53 21.22
C SER A 29 -13.48 -16.35 20.01
N ARG A 30 -13.37 -15.71 18.85
CA ARG A 30 -12.95 -16.36 17.58
C ARG A 30 -12.00 -15.48 16.76
N VAL A 31 -10.80 -15.99 16.51
CA VAL A 31 -9.78 -15.35 15.67
C VAL A 31 -9.56 -16.16 14.39
N MET A 32 -9.47 -15.47 13.26
CA MET A 32 -9.07 -16.05 11.98
C MET A 32 -7.56 -15.84 11.77
N ILE A 33 -6.82 -16.92 11.49
CA ILE A 33 -5.41 -16.88 11.12
C ILE A 33 -5.34 -16.99 9.59
N ASP A 34 -4.84 -15.93 8.96
CA ASP A 34 -4.81 -15.72 7.50
C ASP A 34 -6.19 -15.84 6.81
N CYS A 35 -6.28 -15.34 5.57
CA CYS A 35 -7.45 -15.52 4.71
C CYS A 35 -7.02 -15.46 3.23
N GLY A 36 -6.24 -16.45 2.83
CA GLY A 36 -5.60 -16.56 1.52
C GLY A 36 -6.53 -16.86 0.35
N MET A 37 -6.07 -16.53 -0.86
CA MET A 37 -6.68 -16.95 -2.12
C MET A 37 -6.07 -18.25 -2.63
N VAL A 38 -6.94 -19.19 -2.98
CA VAL A 38 -6.56 -20.46 -3.61
C VAL A 38 -6.18 -20.23 -5.07
N GLN A 39 -5.08 -20.82 -5.52
CA GLN A 39 -4.51 -20.68 -6.86
C GLN A 39 -4.47 -22.00 -7.64
N GLU A 40 -4.44 -23.17 -6.98
CA GLU A 40 -4.43 -24.46 -7.66
C GLU A 40 -5.74 -24.71 -8.40
N ARG A 41 -5.62 -25.11 -9.67
CA ARG A 41 -6.74 -25.21 -10.62
C ARG A 41 -7.90 -26.09 -10.13
N GLU A 42 -7.61 -27.13 -9.36
CA GLU A 42 -8.59 -28.04 -8.79
C GLU A 42 -9.46 -27.39 -7.71
N PHE A 43 -8.86 -26.52 -6.90
CA PHE A 43 -9.49 -25.92 -5.72
C PHE A 43 -9.98 -24.48 -5.94
N LEU A 44 -9.72 -23.86 -7.10
CA LEU A 44 -10.16 -22.51 -7.49
C LEU A 44 -11.65 -22.19 -7.23
N ALA A 45 -12.52 -23.20 -7.18
CA ALA A 45 -13.93 -23.03 -6.84
C ALA A 45 -14.14 -22.48 -5.41
N ARG A 46 -13.28 -22.87 -4.45
CA ARG A 46 -13.35 -22.47 -3.03
C ARG A 46 -13.28 -20.96 -2.81
N ASN A 47 -12.66 -20.22 -3.73
CA ASN A 47 -12.64 -18.75 -3.70
C ASN A 47 -14.03 -18.11 -3.82
N TRP A 48 -14.99 -18.82 -4.44
CA TRP A 48 -16.37 -18.36 -4.63
C TRP A 48 -17.32 -18.79 -3.51
N GLU A 49 -16.89 -19.74 -2.66
CA GLU A 49 -17.66 -20.20 -1.52
C GLU A 49 -17.75 -19.10 -0.43
N ARG A 50 -18.73 -19.22 0.47
CA ARG A 50 -18.73 -18.44 1.71
C ARG A 50 -17.77 -19.06 2.70
N CYS A 51 -17.10 -18.24 3.51
CA CYS A 51 -16.26 -18.76 4.58
C CYS A 51 -17.14 -19.54 5.59
N PRO A 52 -16.77 -20.78 5.98
CA PRO A 52 -17.52 -21.54 6.98
C PRO A 52 -17.57 -20.88 8.37
N ALA A 53 -16.62 -19.99 8.68
CA ALA A 53 -16.73 -19.04 9.79
C ALA A 53 -17.37 -17.73 9.28
N PRO A 54 -18.59 -17.37 9.72
CA PRO A 54 -19.27 -16.15 9.25
C PRO A 54 -18.51 -14.87 9.64
N PRO A 55 -18.44 -13.84 8.77
CA PRO A 55 -17.78 -12.56 9.06
C PRO A 55 -18.15 -11.93 10.41
N GLU A 56 -19.45 -11.98 10.75
CA GLU A 56 -20.05 -11.42 11.97
C GLU A 56 -19.71 -12.20 13.25
N SER A 57 -19.07 -13.37 13.12
CA SER A 57 -18.66 -14.24 14.23
C SER A 57 -17.17 -14.15 14.57
N LEU A 58 -16.39 -13.38 13.80
CA LEU A 58 -14.97 -13.16 14.04
C LEU A 58 -14.78 -11.91 14.91
N ASP A 59 -13.87 -11.97 15.88
CA ASP A 59 -13.50 -10.81 16.71
C ASP A 59 -12.31 -10.05 16.13
N ALA A 60 -11.36 -10.78 15.53
CA ALA A 60 -10.19 -10.25 14.84
C ALA A 60 -9.68 -11.24 13.77
N LEU A 61 -8.78 -10.75 12.92
CA LEU A 61 -8.03 -11.55 11.95
C LEU A 61 -6.54 -11.23 12.12
N VAL A 62 -5.69 -12.25 12.12
CA VAL A 62 -4.24 -12.13 12.30
C VAL A 62 -3.50 -12.68 11.09
N LEU A 63 -2.48 -11.96 10.64
CA LEU A 63 -1.72 -12.25 9.44
C LEU A 63 -0.33 -12.73 9.77
N THR A 64 0.09 -13.83 9.13
CA THR A 64 1.48 -14.29 9.14
C THR A 64 2.32 -13.39 8.24
N HIS A 65 1.92 -13.20 6.98
CA HIS A 65 2.66 -12.40 6.01
C HIS A 65 1.79 -11.95 4.82
N ALA A 66 2.38 -11.23 3.86
CA ALA A 66 1.65 -10.48 2.82
C ALA A 66 1.40 -11.22 1.48
N HIS A 67 1.69 -12.51 1.34
CA HIS A 67 1.42 -13.22 0.07
C HIS A 67 -0.09 -13.41 -0.19
N ILE A 68 -0.49 -13.43 -1.46
CA ILE A 68 -1.91 -13.47 -1.88
C ILE A 68 -2.61 -14.76 -1.44
N ASP A 69 -1.85 -15.83 -1.25
CA ASP A 69 -2.26 -17.10 -0.70
C ASP A 69 -2.33 -17.13 0.83
N HIS A 70 -2.07 -16.00 1.50
CA HIS A 70 -2.33 -15.74 2.92
C HIS A 70 -3.28 -14.55 3.15
N ILE A 71 -3.31 -13.54 2.27
CA ILE A 71 -4.17 -12.34 2.44
C ILE A 71 -5.30 -12.19 1.40
N GLY A 72 -5.27 -12.98 0.34
CA GLY A 72 -5.95 -12.65 -0.92
C GLY A 72 -7.47 -12.77 -0.94
N LEU A 73 -8.13 -13.32 0.08
CA LEU A 73 -9.60 -13.30 0.22
C LEU A 73 -10.11 -12.30 1.27
N ILE A 74 -9.24 -11.60 2.00
CA ILE A 74 -9.67 -10.58 2.99
C ILE A 74 -10.66 -9.55 2.40
N PRO A 75 -10.46 -9.00 1.18
CA PRO A 75 -11.42 -8.03 0.63
C PRO A 75 -12.77 -8.66 0.25
N LYS A 76 -12.80 -9.98 -0.06
CA LYS A 76 -14.05 -10.73 -0.20
C LYS A 76 -14.72 -10.92 1.17
N LEU A 77 -13.97 -11.22 2.23
CA LEU A 77 -14.50 -11.35 3.59
C LEU A 77 -15.13 -10.03 4.08
N VAL A 78 -14.50 -8.89 3.77
CA VAL A 78 -15.04 -7.54 3.99
C VAL A 78 -16.29 -7.27 3.12
N ALA A 79 -16.34 -7.77 1.89
CA ALA A 79 -17.54 -7.70 1.05
C ALA A 79 -18.70 -8.57 1.55
N ASP A 80 -18.40 -9.73 2.16
CA ASP A 80 -19.38 -10.63 2.78
C ASP A 80 -19.86 -10.13 4.15
N GLY A 81 -19.17 -9.17 4.79
CA GLY A 81 -19.66 -8.43 5.97
C GLY A 81 -18.65 -8.07 7.07
N TYR A 82 -17.36 -8.39 6.92
CA TYR A 82 -16.36 -8.23 7.99
C TYR A 82 -15.93 -6.77 8.25
N ASP A 83 -15.93 -6.35 9.52
CA ASP A 83 -15.70 -4.97 9.99
C ASP A 83 -14.66 -4.84 11.14
N LYS A 84 -13.97 -5.92 11.51
CA LYS A 84 -13.10 -5.99 12.70
C LYS A 84 -11.62 -5.71 12.41
N PRO A 85 -10.77 -5.51 13.45
CA PRO A 85 -9.33 -5.25 13.26
C PRO A 85 -8.59 -6.44 12.64
N ILE A 86 -7.66 -6.12 11.75
CA ILE A 86 -6.78 -7.09 11.08
C ILE A 86 -5.34 -6.78 11.47
N TYR A 87 -4.71 -7.64 12.27
CA TYR A 87 -3.36 -7.42 12.77
C TYR A 87 -2.31 -8.12 11.91
N GLY A 88 -1.17 -7.46 11.69
CA GLY A 88 0.01 -8.01 11.06
C GLY A 88 1.19 -7.06 11.26
N THR A 89 2.41 -7.52 11.01
CA THR A 89 3.60 -6.67 11.24
C THR A 89 3.56 -5.38 10.41
N HIS A 90 4.25 -4.32 10.85
CA HIS A 90 4.32 -3.05 10.12
C HIS A 90 4.72 -3.20 8.63
N PRO A 91 5.69 -4.06 8.24
CA PRO A 91 5.97 -4.34 6.84
C PRO A 91 4.91 -5.18 6.13
N THR A 92 4.34 -6.21 6.79
CA THR A 92 3.26 -7.03 6.21
C THR A 92 2.03 -6.17 5.87
N VAL A 93 1.66 -5.21 6.72
CA VAL A 93 0.56 -4.27 6.45
C VAL A 93 0.86 -3.39 5.23
N ALA A 94 2.09 -2.88 5.08
CA ALA A 94 2.47 -2.07 3.93
C ALA A 94 2.55 -2.88 2.62
N LEU A 95 3.05 -4.12 2.68
CA LEU A 95 3.08 -5.02 1.52
C LEU A 95 1.66 -5.46 1.12
N ALA A 96 0.78 -5.71 2.10
CA ALA A 96 -0.61 -6.06 1.85
C ALA A 96 -1.36 -4.98 1.05
N GLU A 97 -1.07 -3.69 1.26
CA GLU A 97 -1.60 -2.61 0.42
C GLU A 97 -1.24 -2.77 -1.06
N VAL A 98 0.04 -3.02 -1.36
CA VAL A 98 0.53 -3.19 -2.74
C VAL A 98 -0.06 -4.46 -3.37
N MET A 99 -0.03 -5.56 -2.62
CA MET A 99 -0.47 -6.89 -3.06
C MET A 99 -1.98 -6.93 -3.35
N LEU A 100 -2.83 -6.43 -2.44
CA LEU A 100 -4.28 -6.45 -2.62
C LEU A 100 -4.74 -5.52 -3.76
N LYS A 101 -4.09 -4.38 -3.96
CA LYS A 101 -4.38 -3.47 -5.07
C LYS A 101 -4.07 -4.10 -6.43
N ASP A 102 -2.90 -4.73 -6.59
CA ASP A 102 -2.58 -5.41 -7.86
C ASP A 102 -3.49 -6.63 -8.10
N SER A 103 -3.80 -7.41 -7.06
CA SER A 103 -4.79 -8.50 -7.13
C SER A 103 -6.17 -8.03 -7.60
N ALA A 104 -6.74 -6.99 -6.98
CA ALA A 104 -8.06 -6.46 -7.37
C ALA A 104 -8.06 -5.98 -8.83
N LYS A 105 -7.01 -5.28 -9.25
CA LYS A 105 -6.80 -4.83 -10.63
C LYS A 105 -6.74 -6.00 -11.60
N ILE A 106 -5.89 -7.00 -11.34
CA ILE A 106 -5.76 -8.21 -12.17
C ILE A 106 -7.12 -8.89 -12.31
N GLN A 107 -7.83 -9.14 -11.20
CA GLN A 107 -9.14 -9.79 -11.24
C GLN A 107 -10.19 -8.99 -12.03
N MET A 108 -10.20 -7.66 -11.91
CA MET A 108 -11.11 -6.81 -12.67
C MET A 108 -10.80 -6.82 -14.17
N GLU A 109 -9.53 -6.81 -14.57
CA GLU A 109 -9.12 -6.98 -15.97
C GLU A 109 -9.51 -8.37 -16.50
N ASP A 110 -9.30 -9.41 -15.70
CA ASP A 110 -9.58 -10.80 -16.07
C ASP A 110 -11.10 -11.07 -16.17
N ALA A 111 -11.92 -10.48 -15.29
CA ALA A 111 -13.38 -10.49 -15.37
C ALA A 111 -13.89 -9.77 -16.64
N LYS A 112 -13.36 -8.58 -16.94
CA LYS A 112 -13.64 -7.83 -18.18
C LYS A 112 -13.26 -8.67 -19.42
N TYR A 113 -12.17 -9.43 -19.37
CA TYR A 113 -11.76 -10.32 -20.45
C TYR A 113 -12.68 -11.54 -20.60
N LYS A 114 -12.97 -12.26 -19.51
CA LYS A 114 -13.89 -13.42 -19.47
C LYS A 114 -15.26 -13.06 -20.04
N LYS A 115 -15.85 -11.95 -19.60
CA LYS A 115 -17.13 -11.40 -20.11
C LYS A 115 -17.12 -11.14 -21.62
N ARG A 116 -16.04 -10.55 -22.15
CA ARG A 116 -15.87 -10.31 -23.60
C ARG A 116 -15.67 -11.61 -24.38
N ARG A 117 -15.04 -12.63 -23.79
CA ARG A 117 -14.83 -13.95 -24.39
C ARG A 117 -16.13 -14.75 -24.45
N HIS A 118 -16.82 -14.93 -23.32
CA HIS A 118 -18.09 -15.64 -23.22
C HIS A 118 -19.15 -15.09 -24.17
N ARG A 119 -19.29 -13.75 -24.25
CA ARG A 119 -20.19 -13.08 -25.22
C ARG A 119 -19.86 -13.39 -26.69
N LYS A 120 -18.60 -13.70 -27.03
CA LYS A 120 -18.21 -14.14 -28.40
C LYS A 120 -18.42 -15.64 -28.61
N GLU A 121 -18.21 -16.45 -27.59
CA GLU A 121 -18.31 -17.92 -27.66
C GLU A 121 -19.74 -18.45 -27.44
N GLY A 122 -20.72 -17.58 -27.15
CA GLY A 122 -22.10 -17.96 -26.82
C GLY A 122 -22.23 -18.72 -25.48
N ARG A 123 -21.16 -18.74 -24.68
CA ARG A 123 -21.01 -19.57 -23.48
C ARG A 123 -21.39 -18.78 -22.23
N LYS A 124 -21.92 -19.46 -21.21
CA LYS A 124 -21.92 -18.97 -19.82
C LYS A 124 -20.88 -19.78 -19.01
N GLY A 125 -20.19 -19.11 -18.09
CA GLY A 125 -19.33 -19.78 -17.11
C GLY A 125 -20.12 -20.40 -15.95
N PRO A 126 -19.50 -21.27 -15.13
CA PRO A 126 -20.11 -21.81 -13.92
C PRO A 126 -20.22 -20.78 -12.77
N HIS A 127 -19.35 -19.76 -12.77
CA HIS A 127 -19.37 -18.64 -11.82
C HIS A 127 -19.68 -17.32 -12.53
N THR A 128 -19.97 -16.26 -11.76
CA THR A 128 -20.31 -14.94 -12.28
C THR A 128 -19.15 -14.27 -13.02
N GLU A 129 -19.48 -13.38 -13.97
CA GLU A 129 -18.50 -12.64 -14.78
C GLU A 129 -18.00 -11.36 -14.08
N LEU A 130 -17.76 -11.47 -12.78
CA LEU A 130 -17.31 -10.43 -11.87
C LEU A 130 -15.92 -10.83 -11.33
N PRO A 131 -15.15 -9.89 -10.73
CA PRO A 131 -14.05 -10.27 -9.86
C PRO A 131 -14.58 -10.82 -8.52
N LEU A 132 -13.71 -11.35 -7.65
CA LEU A 132 -14.09 -11.71 -6.28
C LEU A 132 -14.30 -10.45 -5.40
N TYR A 133 -13.61 -9.36 -5.75
CA TYR A 133 -13.66 -8.04 -5.09
C TYR A 133 -13.11 -6.94 -6.01
N THR A 134 -13.33 -5.66 -5.68
CA THR A 134 -12.81 -4.51 -6.43
C THR A 134 -11.89 -3.64 -5.58
N ASP A 135 -11.32 -2.57 -6.16
CA ASP A 135 -10.57 -1.54 -5.44
C ASP A 135 -11.37 -0.94 -4.26
N ALA A 136 -12.71 -0.90 -4.35
CA ALA A 136 -13.58 -0.39 -3.29
C ALA A 136 -13.63 -1.31 -2.06
N GLU A 137 -13.47 -2.62 -2.25
CA GLU A 137 -13.38 -3.60 -1.17
C GLU A 137 -11.99 -3.55 -0.54
N VAL A 138 -10.93 -3.46 -1.35
CA VAL A 138 -9.56 -3.25 -0.86
C VAL A 138 -9.49 -1.96 -0.03
N ALA A 139 -10.05 -0.85 -0.51
CA ALA A 139 -10.07 0.42 0.22
C ALA A 139 -10.85 0.39 1.54
N LYS A 140 -11.72 -0.60 1.76
CA LYS A 140 -12.31 -0.91 3.08
C LYS A 140 -11.35 -1.75 3.92
N THR A 141 -10.80 -2.84 3.37
CA THR A 141 -9.80 -3.70 4.03
C THR A 141 -8.63 -2.91 4.61
N LEU A 142 -8.06 -1.97 3.86
CA LEU A 142 -6.90 -1.18 4.33
C LEU A 142 -7.21 -0.33 5.57
N ARG A 143 -8.47 0.03 5.82
CA ARG A 143 -8.89 0.76 7.05
C ARG A 143 -8.94 -0.14 8.29
N LEU A 144 -8.99 -1.46 8.10
CA LEU A 144 -9.03 -2.46 9.16
C LEU A 144 -7.63 -2.95 9.56
N LEU A 145 -6.63 -2.82 8.68
CA LEU A 145 -5.24 -3.22 8.95
C LEU A 145 -4.63 -2.45 10.13
N ARG A 146 -3.91 -3.16 11.00
CA ARG A 146 -3.18 -2.63 12.16
C ARG A 146 -1.77 -3.21 12.15
N GLY A 147 -0.78 -2.32 12.08
CA GLY A 147 0.63 -2.70 12.22
C GLY A 147 0.95 -3.01 13.68
N VAL A 148 1.78 -4.03 13.91
CA VAL A 148 2.35 -4.41 15.21
C VAL A 148 3.85 -4.68 15.07
N ASP A 149 4.58 -4.59 16.19
CA ASP A 149 6.01 -4.90 16.27
C ASP A 149 6.26 -6.38 16.64
N TYR A 150 7.45 -6.92 16.29
CA TYR A 150 7.83 -8.28 16.68
C TYR A 150 8.04 -8.39 18.20
N ASN A 151 7.68 -9.54 18.78
CA ASN A 151 7.79 -9.90 20.19
C ASN A 151 6.94 -9.04 21.16
N GLU A 152 6.02 -8.20 20.65
CA GLU A 152 4.94 -7.59 21.44
C GLU A 152 3.70 -8.51 21.43
N ALA A 153 3.12 -8.76 22.60
CA ALA A 153 1.91 -9.55 22.75
C ALA A 153 0.66 -8.66 22.76
N ILE A 154 -0.27 -8.92 21.84
CA ILE A 154 -1.51 -8.16 21.66
C ILE A 154 -2.71 -9.06 21.94
N GLU A 155 -3.62 -8.65 22.85
CA GLU A 155 -4.92 -9.31 23.01
C GLU A 155 -5.77 -9.05 21.77
N ALA A 156 -5.74 -9.99 20.80
CA ALA A 156 -6.44 -9.85 19.53
C ALA A 156 -7.95 -10.01 19.69
N ALA A 157 -8.37 -10.86 20.62
CA ALA A 157 -9.74 -11.03 21.09
C ALA A 157 -9.72 -11.47 22.56
N PRO A 158 -10.81 -11.34 23.33
CA PRO A 158 -10.80 -11.62 24.77
C PRO A 158 -10.28 -13.04 25.10
N GLY A 159 -9.17 -13.13 25.85
CA GLY A 159 -8.52 -14.40 26.19
C GLY A 159 -7.70 -15.07 25.05
N LEU A 160 -7.45 -14.36 23.96
CA LEU A 160 -6.60 -14.78 22.84
C LEU A 160 -5.52 -13.73 22.59
N ASP A 161 -4.39 -13.88 23.30
CA ASP A 161 -3.18 -13.08 23.06
C ASP A 161 -2.42 -13.62 21.86
N VAL A 162 -1.84 -12.74 21.05
CA VAL A 162 -1.03 -13.09 19.88
C VAL A 162 0.29 -12.33 19.92
N THR A 163 1.40 -13.04 19.76
CA THR A 163 2.76 -12.50 19.58
C THR A 163 3.26 -12.82 18.17
N TRP A 164 3.86 -11.86 17.48
CA TRP A 164 4.49 -12.05 16.19
C TRP A 164 6.00 -12.27 16.38
N HIS A 165 6.55 -13.35 15.83
CA HIS A 165 8.00 -13.61 15.80
C HIS A 165 8.46 -13.77 14.35
N ASP A 166 9.68 -13.36 13.99
CA ASP A 166 10.11 -13.40 12.58
C ASP A 166 10.17 -14.84 12.05
N ALA A 167 9.61 -15.04 10.86
CA ALA A 167 9.61 -16.33 10.15
C ALA A 167 10.66 -16.39 9.03
N GLY A 168 11.41 -15.32 8.76
CA GLY A 168 12.50 -15.29 7.79
C GLY A 168 12.12 -15.44 6.31
N HIS A 169 10.81 -15.52 6.01
CA HIS A 169 10.31 -15.84 4.68
C HIS A 169 10.32 -14.60 3.76
N ILE A 170 9.64 -13.52 4.16
CA ILE A 170 9.67 -12.21 3.49
C ILE A 170 9.71 -11.08 4.52
N LEU A 171 9.95 -9.84 4.09
CA LEU A 171 10.02 -8.69 5.00
C LEU A 171 8.72 -8.54 5.83
N GLY A 172 8.84 -8.72 7.14
CA GLY A 172 7.71 -8.70 8.07
C GLY A 172 6.91 -10.01 8.15
N SER A 173 7.39 -11.13 7.61
CA SER A 173 6.75 -12.43 7.79
C SER A 173 6.85 -12.91 9.23
N ALA A 174 5.82 -13.58 9.73
CA ALA A 174 5.77 -13.97 11.13
C ALA A 174 5.18 -15.36 11.38
N THR A 175 5.82 -16.08 12.29
CA THR A 175 5.21 -17.14 13.08
C THR A 175 4.40 -16.48 14.20
N LEU A 176 3.16 -16.94 14.37
CA LEU A 176 2.24 -16.41 15.38
C LEU A 176 2.22 -17.34 16.59
N GLU A 177 2.65 -16.84 17.75
CA GLU A 177 2.39 -17.47 19.04
C GLU A 177 1.04 -16.99 19.56
N ILE A 178 0.04 -17.87 19.60
CA ILE A 178 -1.30 -17.59 20.11
C ILE A 178 -1.48 -18.28 21.46
N VAL A 179 -1.64 -17.50 22.53
CA VAL A 179 -1.87 -18.00 23.88
C VAL A 179 -3.36 -17.90 24.19
N ALA A 180 -4.05 -19.04 24.12
CA ALA A 180 -5.45 -19.16 24.50
C ALA A 180 -5.59 -19.37 26.01
N ARG A 181 -6.31 -18.47 26.69
CA ARG A 181 -6.52 -18.49 28.15
C ARG A 181 -8.00 -18.66 28.48
N GLU A 182 -8.34 -19.68 29.28
CA GLU A 182 -9.67 -19.83 29.87
C GLU A 182 -9.56 -20.21 31.35
N GLN A 183 -10.10 -19.34 32.23
CA GLN A 183 -10.06 -19.49 33.69
C GLN A 183 -8.62 -19.60 34.23
N ASN A 184 -8.21 -20.77 34.74
CA ASN A 184 -6.87 -21.03 35.28
C ASN A 184 -5.97 -21.82 34.31
N THR A 185 -6.45 -22.10 33.10
CA THR A 185 -5.75 -22.93 32.11
C THR A 185 -5.38 -22.09 30.90
N GLN A 186 -4.16 -22.28 30.39
CA GLN A 186 -3.72 -21.73 29.11
C GLN A 186 -3.17 -22.83 28.19
N ARG A 187 -3.13 -22.54 26.89
CA ARG A 187 -2.48 -23.36 25.85
C ARG A 187 -1.81 -22.47 24.81
N THR A 188 -0.63 -22.87 24.36
CA THR A 188 0.16 -22.14 23.36
C THR A 188 0.06 -22.84 21.99
N PHE A 189 -0.38 -22.08 20.98
CA PHE A 189 -0.47 -22.50 19.59
C PHE A 189 0.56 -21.72 18.76
N LEU A 190 1.44 -22.41 18.04
CA LEU A 190 2.29 -21.79 17.02
C LEU A 190 1.67 -22.01 15.64
N PHE A 191 1.44 -20.94 14.90
CA PHE A 191 1.15 -21.00 13.46
C PHE A 191 2.38 -20.47 12.73
N SER A 192 3.12 -21.32 12.01
CA SER A 192 4.42 -20.94 11.44
C SER A 192 4.33 -19.79 10.43
N GLY A 193 3.21 -19.71 9.70
CA GLY A 193 3.22 -19.08 8.38
C GLY A 193 4.11 -19.87 7.43
N ASP A 194 4.67 -19.21 6.43
CA ASP A 194 5.76 -19.77 5.64
C ASP A 194 7.10 -19.57 6.37
N ILE A 195 7.95 -20.59 6.39
CA ILE A 195 9.23 -20.59 7.11
C ILE A 195 10.35 -20.31 6.10
N GLY A 196 11.22 -19.33 6.39
CA GLY A 196 12.33 -18.94 5.54
C GLY A 196 13.49 -19.94 5.52
N GLN A 197 14.26 -19.95 4.41
CA GLN A 197 15.63 -20.47 4.46
C GLN A 197 16.50 -19.57 5.35
N HIS A 198 17.54 -20.14 5.95
CA HIS A 198 18.58 -19.38 6.67
C HIS A 198 19.56 -18.72 5.68
N ASP A 199 20.38 -17.79 6.18
CA ASP A 199 21.41 -17.06 5.41
C ASP A 199 20.85 -16.33 4.16
N LYS A 200 19.56 -15.95 4.17
CA LYS A 200 18.93 -15.16 3.10
C LYS A 200 19.30 -13.68 3.22
N PRO A 201 19.65 -13.00 2.11
CA PRO A 201 19.86 -11.56 2.16
C PRO A 201 18.53 -10.80 2.34
N LEU A 202 18.64 -9.63 2.95
CA LEU A 202 17.59 -8.67 3.34
C LEU A 202 16.73 -9.06 4.54
N ILE A 203 16.63 -10.34 4.90
CA ILE A 203 15.66 -10.87 5.87
C ILE A 203 16.38 -11.64 6.99
N HIS A 204 15.92 -11.55 8.24
CA HIS A 204 16.48 -12.33 9.35
C HIS A 204 16.20 -13.84 9.19
N ASP A 205 16.99 -14.69 9.85
CA ASP A 205 16.70 -16.12 9.97
C ASP A 205 15.38 -16.36 10.78
N PRO A 206 14.65 -17.47 10.51
CA PRO A 206 13.42 -17.79 11.24
C PRO A 206 13.64 -18.00 12.74
N THR A 207 12.68 -17.56 13.55
CA THR A 207 12.70 -17.74 15.01
C THR A 207 12.50 -19.21 15.38
N PHE A 208 13.39 -19.73 16.24
CA PHE A 208 13.28 -21.07 16.83
C PHE A 208 12.49 -21.08 18.14
N PHE A 209 11.80 -22.18 18.44
CA PHE A 209 10.86 -22.28 19.56
C PHE A 209 11.15 -23.48 20.47
N ARG A 210 11.41 -23.22 21.75
CA ARG A 210 11.71 -24.27 22.75
C ARG A 210 10.49 -25.10 23.18
N GLN A 211 9.29 -24.51 23.13
CA GLN A 211 8.07 -25.11 23.69
C GLN A 211 6.82 -24.60 22.96
N ALA A 212 5.82 -25.48 22.79
CA ALA A 212 4.44 -25.17 22.42
C ALA A 212 3.54 -26.35 22.78
N ASP A 213 2.25 -26.13 23.05
CA ASP A 213 1.31 -27.25 23.19
C ASP A 213 0.92 -27.81 21.81
N TYR A 214 0.69 -26.92 20.83
CA TYR A 214 0.22 -27.24 19.49
C TYR A 214 0.99 -26.45 18.44
N VAL A 215 1.32 -27.09 17.32
CA VAL A 215 2.01 -26.44 16.19
C VAL A 215 1.23 -26.70 14.91
N ILE A 216 0.97 -25.64 14.14
CA ILE A 216 0.40 -25.65 12.80
C ILE A 216 1.52 -25.15 11.89
N MET A 217 2.03 -26.04 11.02
CA MET A 217 3.29 -25.83 10.30
C MET A 217 3.08 -25.94 8.79
N GLU A 218 3.86 -25.20 8.01
CA GLU A 218 3.94 -25.38 6.55
C GLU A 218 4.67 -26.68 6.14
N SER A 219 4.55 -27.05 4.87
CA SER A 219 5.16 -28.26 4.32
C SER A 219 5.43 -28.15 2.82
N THR A 220 5.82 -26.97 2.32
CA THR A 220 5.95 -26.69 0.86
C THR A 220 7.08 -27.49 0.19
N TYR A 221 8.11 -27.84 0.96
CA TYR A 221 9.28 -28.61 0.53
C TYR A 221 9.59 -29.80 1.45
N GLY A 222 8.57 -30.33 2.13
CA GLY A 222 8.66 -31.49 3.02
C GLY A 222 9.17 -32.78 2.38
N ASP A 223 9.11 -32.89 1.05
CA ASP A 223 9.62 -34.03 0.27
C ASP A 223 11.13 -33.98 -0.05
N ARG A 224 11.77 -32.80 0.01
CA ARG A 224 13.06 -32.55 -0.67
C ARG A 224 13.92 -31.48 -0.03
N ASP A 225 15.23 -31.68 -0.10
CA ASP A 225 16.24 -30.66 0.23
C ASP A 225 16.53 -29.78 -0.99
N HIS A 226 16.83 -28.49 -0.81
CA HIS A 226 17.26 -27.62 -1.90
C HIS A 226 18.65 -28.07 -2.39
N HIS A 227 18.88 -28.02 -3.70
CA HIS A 227 20.20 -28.35 -4.25
C HIS A 227 21.24 -27.32 -3.76
N GLN A 228 22.16 -27.77 -2.88
CA GLN A 228 23.31 -26.98 -2.42
C GLN A 228 24.05 -26.41 -3.63
N ASN A 229 23.95 -25.09 -3.79
CA ASN A 229 24.34 -24.44 -5.04
C ASN A 229 25.60 -23.60 -4.82
N ASN A 230 26.65 -23.85 -5.60
CA ASN A 230 27.95 -23.21 -5.46
C ASN A 230 27.86 -21.68 -5.69
N GLY A 231 27.71 -20.91 -4.62
CA GLY A 231 27.73 -19.43 -4.59
C GLY A 231 26.83 -18.75 -5.62
N ILE A 232 25.60 -18.37 -5.23
CA ILE A 232 24.63 -17.68 -6.11
C ILE A 232 25.28 -16.50 -6.86
N GLU A 233 26.06 -15.68 -6.16
CA GLU A 233 26.83 -14.57 -6.74
C GLU A 233 27.76 -15.01 -7.87
N ASN A 234 28.52 -16.10 -7.68
CA ASN A 234 29.48 -16.60 -8.67
C ASN A 234 28.77 -17.11 -9.94
N GLN A 235 27.54 -17.60 -9.80
CA GLN A 235 26.72 -18.02 -10.94
C GLN A 235 26.11 -16.81 -11.66
N LEU A 236 25.66 -15.79 -10.91
CA LEU A 236 25.18 -14.53 -11.46
C LEU A 236 26.29 -13.77 -12.19
N GLU A 237 27.47 -13.64 -11.57
CA GLU A 237 28.68 -13.07 -12.15
C GLU A 237 29.01 -13.73 -13.50
N LYS A 238 29.16 -15.06 -13.50
CA LYS A 238 29.48 -15.83 -14.71
C LYS A 238 28.43 -15.61 -15.80
N ILE A 239 27.15 -15.74 -15.46
CA ILE A 239 26.06 -15.63 -16.44
C ILE A 239 25.97 -14.21 -16.99
N ALA A 240 26.12 -13.18 -16.15
CA ALA A 240 26.16 -11.79 -16.58
C ALA A 240 27.36 -11.52 -17.49
N ASN A 241 28.58 -11.88 -17.08
CA ASN A 241 29.80 -11.67 -17.84
C ASN A 241 29.77 -12.35 -19.22
N GLU A 242 29.33 -13.60 -19.29
CA GLU A 242 29.19 -14.32 -20.57
C GLU A 242 28.14 -13.68 -21.50
N THR A 243 27.03 -13.17 -20.95
CA THR A 243 25.94 -12.55 -21.74
C THR A 243 26.29 -11.14 -22.21
N ILE A 244 26.86 -10.31 -21.32
CA ILE A 244 27.31 -8.95 -21.59
C ILE A 244 28.49 -8.97 -22.57
N GLY A 245 29.47 -9.86 -22.37
CA GLY A 245 30.59 -10.08 -23.30
C GLY A 245 30.17 -10.58 -24.68
N SER A 246 29.00 -11.24 -24.78
CA SER A 246 28.37 -11.59 -26.06
C SER A 246 27.60 -10.43 -26.70
N GLY A 247 27.48 -9.27 -26.03
CA GLY A 247 26.68 -8.13 -26.50
C GLY A 247 25.16 -8.38 -26.46
N GLY A 248 24.70 -9.35 -25.65
CA GLY A 248 23.29 -9.65 -25.46
C GLY A 248 22.73 -9.12 -24.14
N ASN A 249 21.41 -9.18 -23.98
CA ASN A 249 20.75 -8.79 -22.73
C ASN A 249 20.53 -10.00 -21.82
N LEU A 250 20.67 -9.79 -20.51
CA LEU A 250 20.29 -10.76 -19.49
C LEU A 250 18.88 -10.47 -19.00
N VAL A 251 17.91 -11.31 -19.37
CA VAL A 251 16.49 -11.17 -19.02
C VAL A 251 16.14 -12.12 -17.88
N ILE A 252 15.65 -11.59 -16.77
CA ILE A 252 15.42 -12.33 -15.52
C ILE A 252 13.94 -12.20 -15.10
N PRO A 253 13.13 -13.26 -15.26
CA PRO A 253 11.81 -13.33 -14.66
C PRO A 253 11.91 -13.40 -13.13
N VAL A 254 11.31 -12.42 -12.43
CA VAL A 254 11.32 -12.33 -10.96
C VAL A 254 9.90 -12.19 -10.39
N PHE A 255 9.70 -12.59 -9.12
CA PHE A 255 8.53 -12.15 -8.35
C PHE A 255 8.76 -10.69 -7.88
N ALA A 256 7.68 -9.92 -7.68
CA ALA A 256 7.76 -8.47 -7.49
C ALA A 256 8.14 -8.03 -6.06
N VAL A 257 7.85 -8.89 -5.09
CA VAL A 257 8.20 -8.78 -3.67
C VAL A 257 9.24 -9.86 -3.37
N GLU A 258 10.15 -9.59 -2.44
CA GLU A 258 11.26 -10.46 -2.03
C GLU A 258 12.24 -10.78 -3.18
N ARG A 259 11.89 -11.67 -4.11
CA ARG A 259 12.78 -12.18 -5.15
C ARG A 259 13.42 -11.11 -6.04
N ALA A 260 12.72 -10.01 -6.31
CA ALA A 260 13.28 -8.87 -7.04
C ALA A 260 14.33 -8.12 -6.21
N GLN A 261 14.11 -8.01 -4.90
CA GLN A 261 14.98 -7.29 -3.97
C GLN A 261 16.22 -8.13 -3.60
N GLU A 262 16.09 -9.45 -3.40
CA GLU A 262 17.26 -10.35 -3.27
C GLU A 262 18.17 -10.27 -4.50
N MET A 263 17.57 -10.29 -5.70
CA MET A 263 18.33 -10.13 -6.95
C MET A 263 19.03 -8.78 -7.05
N MET A 264 18.43 -7.71 -6.50
CA MET A 264 19.08 -6.41 -6.37
C MET A 264 20.26 -6.44 -5.40
N PHE A 265 20.14 -7.12 -4.25
CA PHE A 265 21.24 -7.30 -3.29
C PHE A 265 22.46 -7.95 -3.96
N PHE A 266 22.27 -9.10 -4.62
CA PHE A 266 23.37 -9.79 -5.30
C PHE A 266 23.99 -8.94 -6.43
N PHE A 267 23.18 -8.24 -7.23
CA PHE A 267 23.73 -7.33 -8.25
C PHE A 267 24.43 -6.10 -7.64
N SER A 268 23.99 -5.61 -6.49
CA SER A 268 24.67 -4.53 -5.76
C SER A 268 26.08 -4.94 -5.39
N ARG A 269 26.26 -6.13 -4.80
CA ARG A 269 27.58 -6.64 -4.44
C ARG A 269 28.45 -6.87 -5.66
N LEU A 270 27.93 -7.50 -6.71
CA LEU A 270 28.68 -7.68 -7.97
C LEU A 270 29.09 -6.37 -8.66
N VAL A 271 28.36 -5.26 -8.45
CA VAL A 271 28.71 -3.92 -8.96
C VAL A 271 29.74 -3.22 -8.08
N HIS A 272 29.59 -3.21 -6.75
CA HIS A 272 30.57 -2.57 -5.85
C HIS A 272 31.89 -3.34 -5.77
N GLU A 273 31.88 -4.65 -6.00
CA GLU A 273 33.07 -5.50 -6.08
C GLU A 273 33.76 -5.49 -7.48
N ASP A 274 33.29 -4.66 -8.43
CA ASP A 274 33.78 -4.58 -9.84
C ASP A 274 33.75 -5.94 -10.60
N ARG A 275 32.90 -6.89 -10.17
CA ARG A 275 32.84 -8.27 -10.70
C ARG A 275 32.04 -8.40 -12.01
N ILE A 276 31.22 -7.41 -12.36
CA ILE A 276 30.51 -7.33 -13.64
C ILE A 276 30.67 -5.94 -14.28
N PRO A 277 30.70 -5.81 -15.62
CA PRO A 277 30.78 -4.53 -16.31
C PRO A 277 29.63 -3.58 -15.93
N ASP A 278 29.94 -2.28 -15.86
CA ASP A 278 28.93 -1.20 -15.75
C ASP A 278 27.99 -1.25 -16.97
N VAL A 279 26.78 -1.76 -16.73
CA VAL A 279 25.67 -1.81 -17.69
C VAL A 279 24.37 -1.39 -17.01
N PRO A 280 23.39 -0.84 -17.74
CA PRO A 280 22.09 -0.53 -17.16
C PRO A 280 21.40 -1.79 -16.60
N ILE A 281 20.97 -1.73 -15.34
CA ILE A 281 20.22 -2.80 -14.67
C ILE A 281 18.80 -2.30 -14.38
N PHE A 282 17.80 -2.84 -15.07
CA PHE A 282 16.41 -2.42 -14.96
C PHE A 282 15.59 -3.35 -14.07
N LEU A 283 14.77 -2.79 -13.17
CA LEU A 283 13.66 -3.50 -12.53
C LEU A 283 12.32 -2.96 -13.05
N ASP A 284 11.70 -3.68 -13.98
CA ASP A 284 10.55 -3.22 -14.74
C ASP A 284 9.21 -3.70 -14.15
N SER A 285 8.74 -3.00 -13.12
CA SER A 285 7.41 -3.20 -12.53
C SER A 285 7.00 -2.02 -11.64
N PRO A 286 5.74 -1.54 -11.71
CA PRO A 286 5.21 -0.60 -10.71
C PRO A 286 5.17 -1.24 -9.32
N MET A 287 4.73 -2.51 -9.26
CA MET A 287 4.59 -3.27 -8.02
C MET A 287 5.94 -3.53 -7.35
N ALA A 288 6.98 -3.85 -8.13
CA ALA A 288 8.32 -4.06 -7.56
C ALA A 288 9.03 -2.73 -7.23
N TYR A 289 8.74 -1.64 -7.95
CA TYR A 289 9.14 -0.29 -7.54
C TYR A 289 8.53 0.05 -6.17
N ASP A 290 7.21 -0.16 -6.00
CA ASP A 290 6.50 0.17 -4.75
C ASP A 290 6.97 -0.73 -3.58
N ALA A 291 7.13 -2.04 -3.81
CA ALA A 291 7.71 -2.96 -2.82
C ALA A 291 9.16 -2.62 -2.43
N THR A 292 10.01 -2.25 -3.39
CA THR A 292 11.41 -1.82 -3.11
C THR A 292 11.46 -0.59 -2.20
N ASN A 293 10.51 0.34 -2.34
CA ASN A 293 10.43 1.51 -1.46
C ASN A 293 9.86 1.19 -0.07
N ILE A 294 9.16 0.06 0.11
CA ILE A 294 8.78 -0.45 1.43
C ILE A 294 10.00 -1.05 2.14
N PHE A 295 10.80 -1.88 1.46
CA PHE A 295 12.08 -2.39 1.99
C PHE A 295 13.02 -1.24 2.37
N ARG A 296 13.18 -0.23 1.50
CA ARG A 296 14.00 0.96 1.78
C ARG A 296 13.50 1.85 2.93
N ARG A 297 12.27 1.68 3.41
CA ARG A 297 11.75 2.41 4.59
C ARG A 297 11.96 1.60 5.87
N PHE A 298 11.68 0.31 5.86
CA PHE A 298 11.82 -0.55 7.03
C PHE A 298 13.26 -1.09 7.17
N THR A 299 14.25 -0.20 7.12
CA THR A 299 15.68 -0.58 7.24
C THR A 299 16.00 -1.31 8.53
N ASP A 300 15.27 -0.99 9.60
CA ASP A 300 15.48 -1.56 10.92
C ASP A 300 14.93 -3.00 11.04
N TRP A 301 14.11 -3.42 10.07
CA TRP A 301 13.56 -4.77 9.90
C TRP A 301 14.34 -5.61 8.87
N LEU A 302 15.47 -5.09 8.37
CA LEU A 302 16.39 -5.81 7.49
C LEU A 302 17.48 -6.50 8.32
N ASP A 303 18.07 -7.54 7.74
CA ASP A 303 19.10 -8.34 8.39
C ASP A 303 20.38 -7.56 8.77
N ASP A 304 21.20 -8.21 9.59
CA ASP A 304 22.41 -7.63 10.17
C ASP A 304 23.55 -7.37 9.17
N GLU A 305 23.65 -8.11 8.06
CA GLU A 305 24.57 -7.83 6.94
C GLU A 305 24.06 -6.64 6.12
N THR A 306 22.77 -6.65 5.74
CA THR A 306 22.12 -5.56 4.99
C THR A 306 22.20 -4.23 5.72
N ARG A 307 21.97 -4.20 7.04
CA ARG A 307 22.11 -2.98 7.84
C ARG A 307 23.56 -2.47 7.90
N ARG A 308 24.56 -3.35 7.79
CA ARG A 308 25.99 -2.95 7.68
C ARG A 308 26.31 -2.33 6.32
N TYR A 309 25.84 -2.89 5.20
CA TYR A 309 26.02 -2.27 3.86
C TYR A 309 25.32 -0.91 3.74
N ILE A 310 24.15 -0.75 4.36
CA ILE A 310 23.47 0.56 4.42
C ILE A 310 24.31 1.56 5.23
N ALA A 311 25.00 1.12 6.30
CA ALA A 311 25.88 1.95 7.10
C ALA A 311 27.25 2.24 6.45
N SER A 312 27.69 1.48 5.43
CA SER A 312 28.90 1.75 4.64
C SER A 312 28.69 2.66 3.43
N ASP A 313 27.48 3.19 3.23
CA ASP A 313 27.03 3.93 2.03
C ASP A 313 27.02 3.09 0.73
N GLU A 314 26.88 1.76 0.87
CA GLU A 314 26.73 0.79 -0.24
C GLU A 314 25.33 0.11 -0.24
N PRO A 315 24.21 0.86 -0.14
CA PRO A 315 22.90 0.31 0.15
C PRO A 315 22.43 -0.69 -0.94
N PRO A 316 22.15 -1.97 -0.60
CA PRO A 316 21.97 -3.05 -1.57
C PRO A 316 20.74 -2.90 -2.48
N LEU A 317 19.82 -1.99 -2.14
CA LEU A 317 18.66 -1.66 -2.96
C LEU A 317 18.81 -0.34 -3.74
N ARG A 318 20.01 0.27 -3.80
CA ARG A 318 20.31 1.53 -4.49
C ARG A 318 21.80 1.63 -4.87
N PHE A 319 22.20 0.94 -5.93
CA PHE A 319 23.59 0.88 -6.42
C PHE A 319 23.74 1.49 -7.83
N PRO A 320 24.97 1.70 -8.35
CA PRO A 320 25.22 2.20 -9.71
C PRO A 320 24.54 1.38 -10.82
N GLY A 321 24.20 2.00 -11.96
CA GLY A 321 23.54 1.33 -13.08
C GLY A 321 22.05 0.96 -12.87
N LEU A 322 21.59 0.80 -11.63
CA LEU A 322 20.20 0.42 -11.27
C LEU A 322 19.16 1.47 -11.67
N ARG A 323 18.08 1.02 -12.32
CA ARG A 323 16.93 1.83 -12.73
C ARG A 323 15.62 1.12 -12.41
N LEU A 324 14.88 1.63 -11.43
CA LEU A 324 13.53 1.17 -11.09
C LEU A 324 12.53 1.80 -12.07
N VAL A 325 11.73 0.98 -12.79
CA VAL A 325 10.87 1.44 -13.88
C VAL A 325 9.40 1.27 -13.53
N ARG A 326 8.69 2.39 -13.33
CA ARG A 326 7.31 2.40 -12.82
C ARG A 326 6.28 2.51 -13.94
N THR A 327 6.49 3.37 -14.92
CA THR A 327 5.53 3.68 -16.01
C THR A 327 5.64 2.72 -17.20
N THR A 328 4.62 2.74 -18.05
CA THR A 328 4.56 1.93 -19.28
C THR A 328 5.47 2.48 -20.39
N ASP A 329 5.79 3.79 -20.39
CA ASP A 329 6.61 4.41 -21.43
C ASP A 329 8.12 4.30 -21.14
N GLU A 330 8.52 4.37 -19.88
CA GLU A 330 9.87 3.93 -19.44
C GLU A 330 10.12 2.47 -19.82
N SER A 331 9.15 1.57 -19.57
CA SER A 331 9.21 0.15 -19.96
C SER A 331 9.37 -0.06 -21.47
N LYS A 332 8.73 0.78 -22.29
CA LYS A 332 8.98 0.80 -23.75
C LYS A 332 10.41 1.26 -24.06
N ALA A 333 10.92 2.29 -23.38
CA ALA A 333 12.23 2.88 -23.64
C ALA A 333 13.40 1.90 -23.44
N ILE A 334 13.27 0.91 -22.54
CA ILE A 334 14.25 -0.19 -22.36
C ILE A 334 14.60 -0.85 -23.71
N ASN A 335 13.63 -0.98 -24.62
CA ASN A 335 13.81 -1.64 -25.92
C ASN A 335 14.61 -0.82 -26.95
N HIS A 336 15.05 0.39 -26.58
CA HIS A 336 15.86 1.29 -27.39
C HIS A 336 17.24 1.59 -26.77
N VAL A 337 17.55 0.99 -25.62
CA VAL A 337 18.89 1.01 -25.02
C VAL A 337 19.91 0.47 -26.00
N GLN A 338 21.07 1.12 -26.08
CA GLN A 338 22.18 0.71 -26.93
C GLN A 338 23.20 -0.07 -26.10
N GLY A 339 23.69 -1.19 -26.64
CA GLY A 339 24.56 -2.12 -25.91
C GLY A 339 23.79 -3.12 -25.02
N PRO A 340 24.51 -4.04 -24.35
CA PRO A 340 23.93 -5.02 -23.45
C PRO A 340 23.37 -4.38 -22.17
N CYS A 341 22.31 -4.96 -21.61
CA CYS A 341 21.74 -4.56 -20.32
C CYS A 341 21.13 -5.75 -19.56
N ILE A 342 20.87 -5.57 -18.27
CA ILE A 342 20.19 -6.55 -17.41
C ILE A 342 18.75 -6.08 -17.18
N ILE A 343 17.77 -6.97 -17.35
CA ILE A 343 16.34 -6.65 -17.28
C ILE A 343 15.64 -7.65 -16.35
N MET A 344 15.38 -7.23 -15.12
CA MET A 344 14.54 -7.95 -14.16
C MET A 344 13.08 -7.52 -14.36
N ALA A 345 12.16 -8.46 -14.56
CA ALA A 345 10.73 -8.14 -14.72
C ALA A 345 9.77 -9.24 -14.24
N PRO A 346 8.68 -8.90 -13.55
CA PRO A 346 7.57 -9.81 -13.24
C PRO A 346 6.66 -10.12 -14.45
N ALA A 347 5.92 -11.24 -14.43
CA ALA A 347 5.86 -12.25 -13.36
C ALA A 347 6.91 -13.36 -13.51
N GLY A 348 7.45 -13.88 -12.41
CA GLY A 348 8.53 -14.88 -12.38
C GLY A 348 8.28 -16.17 -13.17
N MET A 349 7.02 -16.57 -13.36
CA MET A 349 6.62 -17.72 -14.19
C MET A 349 6.28 -17.38 -15.65
N CYS A 350 6.49 -16.13 -16.08
CA CYS A 350 6.27 -15.62 -17.44
C CYS A 350 4.80 -15.70 -17.94
N ASN A 351 3.84 -16.00 -17.05
CA ASN A 351 2.43 -16.16 -17.38
C ASN A 351 1.75 -14.82 -17.71
N ALA A 352 2.10 -13.76 -17.00
CA ALA A 352 1.61 -12.38 -17.17
C ALA A 352 2.74 -11.36 -16.95
N GLY A 353 2.42 -10.07 -16.94
CA GLY A 353 3.36 -8.98 -16.63
C GLY A 353 4.27 -8.54 -17.80
N ARG A 354 5.11 -7.54 -17.50
CA ARG A 354 5.99 -6.87 -18.49
C ARG A 354 7.07 -7.79 -19.06
N ILE A 355 7.49 -8.81 -18.29
CA ILE A 355 8.47 -9.83 -18.73
C ILE A 355 8.16 -10.44 -20.11
N LYS A 356 6.86 -10.59 -20.47
CA LYS A 356 6.45 -11.18 -21.75
C LYS A 356 6.82 -10.30 -22.95
N HIS A 357 6.91 -8.99 -22.75
CA HIS A 357 7.39 -8.05 -23.77
C HIS A 357 8.91 -8.14 -23.93
N HIS A 358 9.65 -8.26 -22.82
CA HIS A 358 11.11 -8.45 -22.84
C HIS A 358 11.52 -9.79 -23.44
N LEU A 359 10.84 -10.88 -23.08
CA LEU A 359 11.00 -12.20 -23.70
C LEU A 359 10.71 -12.15 -25.20
N ARG A 360 9.60 -11.55 -25.63
CA ARG A 360 9.25 -11.40 -27.06
C ARG A 360 10.36 -10.72 -27.87
N ASN A 361 11.09 -9.78 -27.26
CA ASN A 361 12.13 -9.01 -27.93
C ASN A 361 13.51 -9.68 -27.84
N ASN A 362 13.77 -10.53 -26.83
CA ASN A 362 15.09 -11.14 -26.60
C ASN A 362 15.18 -12.64 -26.93
N VAL A 363 14.08 -13.41 -26.92
CA VAL A 363 14.09 -14.89 -27.08
C VAL A 363 14.66 -15.36 -28.43
N ARG A 364 14.71 -14.45 -29.42
CA ARG A 364 15.28 -14.66 -30.76
C ARG A 364 16.70 -14.10 -30.96
N ASN A 365 17.33 -13.56 -29.91
CA ASN A 365 18.71 -13.13 -29.98
C ASN A 365 19.61 -14.22 -29.37
N PRO A 366 20.45 -14.93 -30.16
CA PRO A 366 21.33 -15.98 -29.63
C PRO A 366 22.35 -15.48 -28.61
N ASN A 367 22.65 -14.18 -28.61
CA ASN A 367 23.58 -13.57 -27.66
C ASN A 367 22.90 -13.24 -26.32
N SER A 368 21.57 -13.06 -26.29
CA SER A 368 20.81 -12.80 -25.06
C SER A 368 20.66 -14.07 -24.22
N THR A 369 20.52 -13.91 -22.90
CA THR A 369 20.24 -15.01 -21.97
C THR A 369 18.95 -14.76 -21.20
N ILE A 370 18.14 -15.80 -21.05
CA ILE A 370 16.97 -15.84 -20.19
C ILE A 370 17.36 -16.67 -18.96
N LEU A 371 17.50 -16.02 -17.82
CA LEU A 371 17.91 -16.63 -16.55
C LEU A 371 16.70 -16.72 -15.62
N PHE A 372 16.34 -17.93 -15.21
CA PHE A 372 15.31 -18.17 -14.20
C PHE A 372 15.91 -18.30 -12.80
N VAL A 373 15.31 -17.63 -11.81
CA VAL A 373 15.80 -17.53 -10.42
C VAL A 373 14.75 -17.94 -9.38
N GLY A 374 13.75 -18.72 -9.80
CA GLY A 374 12.65 -19.16 -8.93
C GLY A 374 11.79 -20.23 -9.60
N TYR A 375 10.97 -20.92 -8.80
CA TYR A 375 10.20 -22.08 -9.23
C TYR A 375 9.29 -21.83 -10.46
N GLN A 376 9.18 -22.84 -11.31
CA GLN A 376 8.43 -22.79 -12.58
C GLN A 376 7.40 -23.92 -12.63
N ALA A 377 6.16 -23.61 -12.26
CA ALA A 377 5.06 -24.58 -12.23
C ALA A 377 4.76 -25.19 -13.62
N ALA A 378 4.15 -26.38 -13.62
CA ALA A 378 3.78 -27.09 -14.84
C ALA A 378 2.86 -26.27 -15.75
N GLY A 379 3.09 -26.33 -17.07
CA GLY A 379 2.29 -25.61 -18.08
C GLY A 379 2.55 -24.10 -18.21
N THR A 380 3.41 -23.51 -17.36
CA THR A 380 3.78 -22.09 -17.44
C THR A 380 4.73 -21.80 -18.60
N LEU A 381 4.78 -20.54 -19.08
CA LEU A 381 5.69 -20.17 -20.17
C LEU A 381 7.17 -20.34 -19.76
N GLY A 382 7.50 -20.04 -18.50
CA GLY A 382 8.85 -20.23 -17.99
C GLY A 382 9.27 -21.70 -17.92
N ARG A 383 8.38 -22.60 -17.44
CA ARG A 383 8.68 -24.04 -17.44
C ARG A 383 8.93 -24.59 -18.86
N ARG A 384 8.17 -24.14 -19.86
CA ARG A 384 8.38 -24.52 -21.28
C ARG A 384 9.75 -24.09 -21.81
N LEU A 385 10.22 -22.90 -21.43
CA LEU A 385 11.56 -22.41 -21.79
C LEU A 385 12.67 -23.25 -21.13
N ILE A 386 12.56 -23.55 -19.83
CA ILE A 386 13.55 -24.39 -19.11
C ILE A 386 13.57 -25.83 -19.66
N SER A 387 12.42 -26.37 -20.05
CA SER A 387 12.33 -27.69 -20.71
C SER A 387 12.94 -27.73 -22.13
N GLY A 388 13.57 -26.65 -22.62
CA GLY A 388 14.28 -26.63 -23.91
C GLY A 388 13.36 -26.63 -25.14
N GLU A 389 12.11 -26.18 -25.01
CA GLU A 389 11.19 -26.12 -26.15
C GLU A 389 11.65 -25.10 -27.19
N ARG A 390 11.96 -25.58 -28.40
CA ARG A 390 12.45 -24.73 -29.51
C ARG A 390 11.42 -23.71 -30.02
N ALA A 391 10.14 -23.86 -29.70
CA ALA A 391 9.08 -22.96 -30.14
C ALA A 391 8.08 -22.67 -29.01
N VAL A 392 7.99 -21.39 -28.61
CA VAL A 392 7.15 -20.96 -27.48
C VAL A 392 6.14 -19.88 -27.90
N ARG A 393 5.00 -19.81 -27.20
CA ARG A 393 3.90 -18.91 -27.57
C ARG A 393 3.82 -17.68 -26.66
N ILE A 394 4.17 -16.51 -27.21
CA ILE A 394 4.23 -15.23 -26.49
C ILE A 394 3.23 -14.23 -27.13
N HIS A 395 2.38 -13.60 -26.31
CA HIS A 395 1.28 -12.73 -26.76
C HIS A 395 0.43 -13.31 -27.92
N GLY A 396 0.20 -14.63 -27.91
CA GLY A 396 -0.61 -15.34 -28.89
C GLY A 396 0.10 -15.72 -30.20
N ARG A 397 1.32 -15.22 -30.46
CA ARG A 397 2.18 -15.61 -31.59
C ARG A 397 3.26 -16.61 -31.16
N GLU A 398 3.79 -17.37 -32.10
CA GLU A 398 4.87 -18.32 -31.88
C GLU A 398 6.23 -17.67 -32.15
N TYR A 399 7.25 -18.04 -31.37
CA TYR A 399 8.63 -17.58 -31.49
C TYR A 399 9.56 -18.78 -31.35
N HIS A 400 10.55 -18.87 -32.24
CA HIS A 400 11.66 -19.82 -32.05
C HIS A 400 12.52 -19.36 -30.88
N VAL A 401 13.06 -20.31 -30.11
CA VAL A 401 13.99 -20.03 -29.01
C VAL A 401 15.42 -20.14 -29.55
N GLU A 402 16.08 -18.99 -29.63
CA GLU A 402 17.46 -18.85 -30.10
C GLU A 402 18.37 -18.37 -28.96
N ALA A 403 17.83 -17.58 -28.02
CA ALA A 403 18.50 -17.15 -26.80
C ALA A 403 18.86 -18.30 -25.85
N ARG A 404 19.97 -18.15 -25.13
CA ARG A 404 20.40 -19.09 -24.09
C ARG A 404 19.38 -19.10 -22.94
N VAL A 405 18.86 -20.27 -22.56
CA VAL A 405 18.03 -20.43 -21.35
C VAL A 405 18.88 -21.08 -20.25
N THR A 406 18.81 -20.56 -19.04
CA THR A 406 19.52 -21.09 -17.86
C THR A 406 18.70 -20.87 -16.59
N GLN A 407 19.05 -21.57 -15.50
CA GLN A 407 18.39 -21.49 -14.20
C GLN A 407 19.42 -21.51 -13.07
N ILE A 408 19.19 -20.71 -12.02
CA ILE A 408 19.84 -20.84 -10.70
C ILE A 408 18.82 -21.43 -9.72
N THR A 409 19.26 -22.39 -8.90
CA THR A 409 18.49 -23.03 -7.82
C THR A 409 18.99 -22.60 -6.43
N GLY A 410 18.27 -22.95 -5.37
CA GLY A 410 18.53 -22.48 -3.99
C GLY A 410 17.87 -21.12 -3.66
N LEU A 411 17.35 -20.42 -4.67
CA LEU A 411 16.59 -19.17 -4.52
C LEU A 411 15.09 -19.46 -4.23
N SER A 412 14.83 -20.13 -3.11
CA SER A 412 13.48 -20.36 -2.56
C SER A 412 13.13 -19.32 -1.50
N GLY A 413 11.85 -18.95 -1.41
CA GLY A 413 11.33 -18.22 -0.26
C GLY A 413 11.24 -19.09 1.00
N HIS A 414 10.92 -20.37 0.81
CA HIS A 414 10.67 -21.35 1.87
C HIS A 414 11.90 -22.21 2.19
N ALA A 415 12.04 -22.57 3.47
CA ALA A 415 12.86 -23.67 3.96
C ALA A 415 12.61 -24.97 3.18
N ASP A 416 13.62 -25.83 3.14
CA ASP A 416 13.49 -27.19 2.61
C ASP A 416 13.24 -28.22 3.72
N ARG A 417 13.13 -29.49 3.35
CA ARG A 417 12.96 -30.58 4.30
C ARG A 417 13.99 -30.56 5.44
N ALA A 418 15.27 -30.27 5.15
CA ALA A 418 16.29 -30.11 6.17
C ALA A 418 15.99 -28.94 7.14
N GLY A 419 15.77 -27.73 6.64
CA GLY A 419 15.46 -26.56 7.48
C GLY A 419 14.15 -26.68 8.27
N LEU A 420 13.13 -27.31 7.68
CA LEU A 420 11.86 -27.61 8.35
C LEU A 420 12.06 -28.63 9.49
N LEU A 421 12.90 -29.65 9.30
CA LEU A 421 13.26 -30.61 10.36
C LEU A 421 14.15 -29.98 11.44
N GLU A 422 15.04 -29.05 11.10
CA GLU A 422 15.85 -28.29 12.07
C GLU A 422 14.96 -27.39 12.94
N TRP A 423 13.98 -26.69 12.35
CA TRP A 423 13.01 -25.89 13.08
C TRP A 423 12.19 -26.73 14.06
N VAL A 424 11.68 -27.89 13.64
CA VAL A 424 11.00 -28.86 14.54
C VAL A 424 11.96 -29.45 15.59
N GLY A 425 13.24 -29.60 15.27
CA GLY A 425 14.27 -30.06 16.21
C GLY A 425 14.56 -29.09 17.36
N SER A 426 14.08 -27.85 17.31
CA SER A 426 14.30 -26.84 18.37
C SER A 426 13.42 -26.99 19.61
N PHE A 427 12.35 -27.79 19.55
CA PHE A 427 11.44 -28.03 20.68
C PHE A 427 12.10 -28.93 21.74
N GLU A 428 12.45 -28.35 22.90
CA GLU A 428 13.02 -29.06 24.07
C GLU A 428 11.99 -29.99 24.74
N THR A 429 10.69 -29.71 24.56
CA THR A 429 9.58 -30.58 24.98
C THR A 429 8.70 -30.95 23.78
N PRO A 430 8.35 -32.23 23.55
CA PRO A 430 7.48 -32.64 22.45
C PRO A 430 6.12 -31.91 22.47
N PRO A 431 5.71 -31.24 21.37
CA PRO A 431 4.36 -30.71 21.24
C PRO A 431 3.30 -31.82 21.33
N ARG A 432 2.11 -31.52 21.86
CA ARG A 432 1.00 -32.49 22.00
C ARG A 432 0.46 -32.95 20.65
N LYS A 433 0.56 -32.09 19.64
CA LYS A 433 0.24 -32.38 18.24
C LYS A 433 0.90 -31.36 17.32
N ILE A 434 1.47 -31.84 16.22
CA ILE A 434 1.87 -31.03 15.06
C ILE A 434 0.88 -31.31 13.93
N PHE A 435 0.36 -30.25 13.31
CA PHE A 435 -0.51 -30.31 12.13
C PHE A 435 0.26 -29.77 10.92
N LEU A 436 0.46 -30.59 9.91
CA LEU A 436 1.10 -30.14 8.66
C LEU A 436 0.07 -29.63 7.66
N THR A 437 0.34 -28.44 7.15
CA THR A 437 -0.51 -27.64 6.26
C THR A 437 0.38 -26.97 5.21
N HIS A 438 -0.19 -26.13 4.33
CA HIS A 438 0.55 -25.37 3.30
C HIS A 438 1.60 -26.22 2.56
N GLY A 439 1.11 -27.22 1.82
CA GLY A 439 1.90 -28.25 1.15
C GLY A 439 1.00 -29.24 0.43
N ASP A 440 1.48 -29.82 -0.67
CA ASP A 440 0.76 -30.92 -1.33
C ASP A 440 0.78 -32.21 -0.47
N GLU A 441 -0.08 -33.16 -0.81
CA GLU A 441 -0.26 -34.38 -0.02
C GLU A 441 1.01 -35.24 0.07
N GLU A 442 1.83 -35.28 -0.98
CA GLU A 442 3.08 -36.06 -1.02
C GLU A 442 4.14 -35.43 -0.11
N SER A 443 4.31 -34.11 -0.21
CA SER A 443 5.22 -33.33 0.63
C SER A 443 4.83 -33.34 2.11
N ALA A 444 3.54 -33.19 2.43
CA ALA A 444 3.04 -33.26 3.80
C ALA A 444 3.20 -34.66 4.41
N LEU A 445 3.00 -35.73 3.63
CA LEU A 445 3.23 -37.11 4.10
C LEU A 445 4.72 -37.37 4.37
N ALA A 446 5.61 -36.98 3.44
CA ALA A 446 7.05 -37.17 3.56
C ALA A 446 7.63 -36.47 4.80
N LEU A 447 7.19 -35.25 5.10
CA LEU A 447 7.61 -34.52 6.30
C LEU A 447 7.01 -35.10 7.58
N ALA A 448 5.75 -35.55 7.55
CA ALA A 448 5.11 -36.16 8.71
C ALA A 448 5.82 -37.46 9.14
N ASP A 449 6.20 -38.30 8.19
CA ASP A 449 6.96 -39.53 8.47
C ASP A 449 8.39 -39.21 8.93
N ALA A 450 9.07 -38.22 8.31
CA ALA A 450 10.38 -37.78 8.77
C ALA A 450 10.39 -37.27 10.23
N ILE A 451 9.38 -36.48 10.63
CA ILE A 451 9.26 -35.98 12.01
C ILE A 451 8.94 -37.13 12.99
N ARG A 452 8.10 -38.09 12.60
CA ARG A 452 7.79 -39.29 13.41
C ARG A 452 9.03 -40.17 13.62
N ASP A 453 9.82 -40.38 12.57
CA ASP A 453 11.02 -41.22 12.63
C ASP A 453 12.17 -40.54 13.39
N GLN A 454 12.38 -39.24 13.21
CA GLN A 454 13.50 -38.50 13.79
C GLN A 454 13.26 -38.01 15.22
N PHE A 455 12.04 -37.54 15.53
CA PHE A 455 11.72 -36.88 16.81
C PHE A 455 10.64 -37.63 17.63
N HIS A 456 9.95 -38.60 17.02
CA HIS A 456 8.80 -39.31 17.62
C HIS A 456 7.65 -38.39 18.05
N PHE A 457 7.57 -37.18 17.49
CA PHE A 457 6.51 -36.23 17.79
C PHE A 457 5.17 -36.67 17.13
N PRO A 458 4.02 -36.40 17.77
CA PRO A 458 2.71 -36.75 17.22
C PRO A 458 2.32 -35.81 16.07
N VAL A 459 2.44 -36.27 14.82
CA VAL A 459 2.09 -35.50 13.61
C VAL A 459 0.79 -35.96 12.97
N GLU A 460 -0.01 -35.02 12.48
CA GLU A 460 -1.28 -35.22 11.78
C GLU A 460 -1.38 -34.29 10.56
N ILE A 461 -2.16 -34.68 9.54
CA ILE A 461 -2.31 -33.93 8.29
C ILE A 461 -3.83 -33.74 8.05
N PRO A 462 -4.42 -32.61 8.46
CA PRO A 462 -5.85 -32.36 8.33
C PRO A 462 -6.28 -32.21 6.87
N HIS A 463 -7.58 -32.38 6.64
CA HIS A 463 -8.27 -32.09 5.39
C HIS A 463 -8.99 -30.74 5.48
N TYR A 464 -9.40 -30.21 4.33
CA TYR A 464 -10.24 -29.02 4.27
C TYR A 464 -11.60 -29.27 4.93
N GLY A 465 -11.92 -28.50 5.97
CA GLY A 465 -13.12 -28.64 6.78
C GLY A 465 -12.94 -29.41 8.09
N ASP A 466 -11.77 -30.02 8.33
CA ASP A 466 -11.53 -30.77 9.58
C ASP A 466 -11.61 -29.84 10.81
N VAL A 467 -12.21 -30.37 11.88
CA VAL A 467 -12.37 -29.73 13.18
C VAL A 467 -11.67 -30.57 14.22
N VAL A 468 -10.75 -29.94 14.96
CA VAL A 468 -10.12 -30.54 16.15
C VAL A 468 -10.61 -29.81 17.38
N GLU A 469 -11.26 -30.55 18.28
CA GLU A 469 -11.57 -30.06 19.62
C GLU A 469 -10.45 -30.46 20.58
N ILE A 470 -9.89 -29.48 21.29
CA ILE A 470 -8.83 -29.62 22.27
C ILE A 470 -9.45 -29.45 23.65
N HIS A 471 -9.60 -30.56 24.35
CA HIS A 471 -10.04 -30.64 25.73
C HIS A 471 -8.82 -30.86 26.65
N ASP A 472 -8.99 -30.73 27.97
CA ASP A 472 -7.86 -30.88 28.91
C ASP A 472 -7.23 -32.30 28.89
N GLN A 473 -7.99 -33.29 28.42
CA GLN A 473 -7.55 -34.68 28.16
C GLN A 473 -6.75 -34.88 26.84
N GLY A 474 -6.72 -33.88 25.95
CA GLY A 474 -6.08 -33.97 24.62
C GLY A 474 -7.04 -33.76 23.44
N PRO A 475 -6.53 -33.76 22.19
CA PRO A 475 -7.33 -33.51 21.00
C PRO A 475 -8.25 -34.70 20.66
N SER A 476 -9.49 -34.40 20.31
CA SER A 476 -10.49 -35.37 19.80
C SER A 476 -10.98 -34.95 18.41
N LEU A 477 -10.97 -35.89 17.47
CA LEU A 477 -11.55 -35.72 16.13
C LEU A 477 -13.04 -36.08 16.14
N VAL A 478 -13.85 -35.31 15.40
CA VAL A 478 -15.31 -35.49 15.33
C VAL A 478 -15.75 -35.71 13.88
N ASP A 479 -16.19 -36.92 13.54
CA ASP A 479 -16.78 -37.28 12.24
C ASP A 479 -18.26 -36.84 12.19
N GLU A 480 -18.73 -36.35 11.04
CA GLU A 480 -20.12 -35.94 10.79
C GLU A 480 -21.13 -37.10 10.87
N ARG A 481 -20.69 -38.35 11.03
CA ARG A 481 -21.52 -39.57 11.00
C ARG A 481 -21.92 -40.05 12.39
N GLY A 482 -22.64 -39.21 13.13
CA GLY A 482 -23.12 -39.51 14.48
C GLY A 482 -24.05 -40.74 14.58
N VAL A 483 -23.49 -41.91 14.91
CA VAL A 483 -24.25 -43.14 15.24
C VAL A 483 -23.65 -43.88 16.45
N VAL A 484 -24.20 -43.62 17.64
CA VAL A 484 -24.28 -44.59 18.75
C VAL A 484 -25.72 -44.59 19.27
N ALA A 485 -26.24 -45.76 19.66
CA ALA A 485 -27.68 -46.03 19.65
C ALA A 485 -28.48 -45.52 20.88
N ARG A 486 -29.73 -45.10 20.61
CA ARG A 486 -30.82 -44.94 21.59
C ARG A 486 -31.48 -46.30 21.92
N PRO A 487 -32.02 -46.53 23.13
CA PRO A 487 -33.41 -46.13 23.43
C PRO A 487 -33.59 -45.61 24.90
N ALA A 488 -34.73 -45.06 25.36
CA ALA A 488 -36.10 -45.00 24.82
C ALA A 488 -36.89 -43.75 25.31
N LYS A 489 -38.00 -43.41 24.61
CA LYS A 489 -39.35 -42.95 25.07
C LYS A 489 -39.43 -42.04 26.35
N ARG A 490 -40.20 -40.94 26.45
CA ARG A 490 -41.44 -40.42 25.78
C ARG A 490 -41.71 -38.97 26.33
N THR A 491 -42.67 -38.09 25.97
CA THR A 491 -43.89 -38.06 25.10
C THR A 491 -44.23 -36.61 24.65
N ALA A 492 -45.13 -36.48 23.65
CA ALA A 492 -46.25 -35.52 23.45
C ALA A 492 -46.60 -34.41 24.49
N SER A 493 -47.26 -33.28 24.17
CA SER A 493 -47.67 -32.65 22.85
C SER A 493 -48.46 -31.32 23.01
N VAL A 494 -48.64 -30.59 21.89
CA VAL A 494 -49.64 -29.51 21.57
C VAL A 494 -49.52 -28.11 22.24
N PRO A 495 -50.05 -27.01 21.62
CA PRO A 495 -49.54 -25.64 21.78
C PRO A 495 -50.62 -24.59 22.18
N ALA A 496 -50.32 -23.27 22.10
CA ALA A 496 -51.04 -22.27 21.27
C ALA A 496 -50.69 -20.78 21.59
N GLU A 497 -51.29 -19.88 20.78
CA GLU A 497 -51.60 -18.45 20.99
C GLU A 497 -50.52 -17.34 20.93
N THR A 498 -50.60 -16.54 19.85
CA THR A 498 -50.24 -15.11 19.76
C THR A 498 -51.32 -14.23 20.37
N PRO A 499 -50.98 -13.00 20.83
CA PRO A 499 -51.74 -11.85 20.33
C PRO A 499 -50.93 -10.56 20.06
N ILE A 500 -51.11 -10.04 18.84
CA ILE A 500 -51.53 -8.66 18.49
C ILE A 500 -50.95 -7.48 19.29
N ALA A 501 -50.32 -6.54 18.57
CA ALA A 501 -49.92 -5.22 19.06
C ALA A 501 -50.99 -4.12 18.79
N PRO A 502 -50.99 -3.02 19.56
CA PRO A 502 -51.65 -1.77 19.17
C PRO A 502 -50.68 -0.58 18.99
N SER A 503 -51.13 0.38 18.20
CA SER A 503 -50.65 1.77 18.07
C SER A 503 -51.91 2.65 17.83
N PRO A 504 -51.89 4.01 17.70
CA PRO A 504 -50.72 4.90 17.56
C PRO A 504 -50.83 6.29 18.26
N LYS A 505 -49.84 7.15 17.98
CA LYS A 505 -49.86 8.64 17.96
C LYS A 505 -50.13 9.43 19.26
N GLY A 506 -49.15 10.29 19.58
CA GLY A 506 -49.29 11.55 20.33
C GLY A 506 -48.06 12.43 20.05
N ALA A 507 -48.22 13.75 19.90
CA ALA A 507 -47.11 14.65 19.56
C ALA A 507 -47.28 16.02 20.23
N ALA A 508 -46.19 16.59 20.75
CA ALA A 508 -46.16 17.97 21.25
C ALA A 508 -44.73 18.57 21.29
N ALA A 509 -44.62 19.79 20.75
CA ALA A 509 -43.78 20.93 21.13
C ALA A 509 -42.29 20.77 21.53
N SER A 510 -41.49 21.65 20.94
CA SER A 510 -40.08 21.91 21.27
C SER A 510 -39.90 22.92 22.41
N THR A 511 -38.84 22.74 23.20
CA THR A 511 -37.99 23.84 23.70
C THR A 511 -36.54 23.36 23.60
N GLY A 512 -35.61 24.22 23.16
CA GLY A 512 -34.22 23.84 22.91
C GLY A 512 -33.24 24.79 23.58
N PRO A 513 -32.13 24.29 24.16
CA PRO A 513 -31.00 25.13 24.54
C PRO A 513 -30.24 25.61 23.31
N VAL A 514 -29.58 26.77 23.40
CA VAL A 514 -28.82 27.36 22.29
C VAL A 514 -27.58 26.52 21.98
N GLY A 515 -27.61 25.79 20.87
CA GLY A 515 -26.47 25.01 20.38
C GLY A 515 -25.41 25.91 19.76
N SER A 516 -24.26 26.04 20.42
CA SER A 516 -23.06 26.66 19.85
C SER A 516 -22.48 25.76 18.76
N THR A 517 -22.92 25.93 17.50
CA THR A 517 -22.35 25.24 16.33
C THR A 517 -21.02 25.87 15.93
N ALA A 518 -20.00 25.71 16.76
CA ALA A 518 -18.63 25.68 16.26
C ALA A 518 -18.53 24.49 15.27
N PRO A 519 -17.89 24.64 14.10
CA PRO A 519 -17.64 23.51 13.23
C PRO A 519 -16.82 22.47 13.99
N ALA A 520 -17.27 21.21 13.99
CA ALA A 520 -16.59 20.15 14.71
C ALA A 520 -15.17 19.95 14.15
N PRO A 521 -14.13 19.78 14.99
CA PRO A 521 -12.82 19.39 14.50
C PRO A 521 -12.93 18.09 13.70
N CYS A 522 -12.32 18.04 12.52
CA CYS A 522 -12.49 16.96 11.56
C CYS A 522 -11.26 16.01 11.59
N PRO A 523 -11.35 14.82 12.22
CA PRO A 523 -10.17 13.95 12.42
C PRO A 523 -9.63 13.33 11.13
N GLU A 524 -10.35 13.47 10.02
CA GLU A 524 -10.03 12.92 8.70
C GLU A 524 -9.32 13.92 7.77
N HIS A 525 -9.18 15.20 8.16
CA HIS A 525 -8.50 16.21 7.33
C HIS A 525 -6.97 16.09 7.41
N PRO A 526 -6.21 16.12 6.30
CA PRO A 526 -4.76 15.90 6.32
C PRO A 526 -3.97 16.90 7.18
N ASP A 527 -4.33 18.19 7.19
CA ASP A 527 -3.69 19.18 8.05
C ASP A 527 -4.11 18.99 9.53
N PHE A 528 -5.30 18.48 9.81
CA PHE A 528 -5.71 18.16 11.19
C PHE A 528 -4.95 16.93 11.73
N GLU A 529 -4.81 15.88 10.91
CA GLU A 529 -3.98 14.70 11.19
C GLU A 529 -2.50 15.06 11.43
N PHE A 530 -2.01 16.13 10.79
CA PHE A 530 -0.64 16.61 10.90
C PHE A 530 -0.39 17.61 12.05
N LEU A 531 -1.36 18.49 12.35
CA LEU A 531 -1.17 19.60 13.30
C LEU A 531 -1.72 19.33 14.72
N ASP A 532 -2.75 18.48 14.89
CA ASP A 532 -3.31 18.22 16.22
C ASP A 532 -2.62 17.05 16.95
N SER A 533 -1.55 17.39 17.67
CA SER A 533 -0.85 16.48 18.58
C SER A 533 -1.71 15.87 19.70
N SER A 534 -2.89 16.43 20.00
CA SER A 534 -3.78 15.93 21.05
C SER A 534 -4.74 14.82 20.58
N ALA A 535 -4.86 14.60 19.27
CA ALA A 535 -5.83 13.69 18.68
C ALA A 535 -5.46 12.19 18.77
N ARG A 536 -4.22 11.81 19.12
CA ARG A 536 -3.73 10.40 19.06
C ARG A 536 -2.86 9.98 20.25
N ARG A 537 -2.76 8.66 20.47
CA ARG A 537 -1.92 8.05 21.52
C ARG A 537 -0.44 8.16 21.17
N ALA A 538 0.42 8.23 22.20
CA ALA A 538 1.84 8.57 22.08
C ALA A 538 2.72 7.64 21.22
N THR A 539 2.24 6.47 20.78
CA THR A 539 3.01 5.51 19.97
C THR A 539 2.89 5.70 18.46
N SER A 540 1.96 6.53 17.93
CA SER A 540 1.78 6.66 16.47
C SER A 540 2.85 7.48 15.74
N TYR A 541 3.68 8.24 16.47
CA TYR A 541 4.64 9.20 15.90
C TYR A 541 5.72 8.57 15.01
N LEU A 542 6.14 7.33 15.26
CA LEU A 542 7.25 6.70 14.52
C LEU A 542 6.85 6.15 13.15
N TYR A 543 5.56 5.85 12.92
CA TYR A 543 5.14 5.01 11.80
C TYR A 543 4.30 5.71 10.73
N GLU A 544 3.56 6.78 11.06
CA GLU A 544 2.69 7.49 10.11
C GLU A 544 3.36 8.70 9.44
N ASP A 545 4.19 9.46 10.16
CA ASP A 545 4.77 10.69 9.66
C ASP A 545 5.67 10.52 8.42
N PRO A 546 6.49 9.46 8.26
CA PRO A 546 7.23 9.22 7.01
C PRO A 546 6.31 9.07 5.78
N TRP A 547 5.14 8.45 5.95
CA TRP A 547 4.14 8.37 4.87
C TRP A 547 3.43 9.70 4.63
N ARG A 548 3.22 10.52 5.66
CA ARG A 548 2.72 11.91 5.50
C ARG A 548 3.72 12.76 4.73
N VAL A 549 5.02 12.67 5.04
CA VAL A 549 6.09 13.32 4.26
C VAL A 549 6.07 12.89 2.80
N LEU A 550 5.86 11.60 2.50
CA LEU A 550 5.70 11.12 1.11
C LEU A 550 4.42 11.64 0.44
N ARG A 551 3.29 11.77 1.16
CA ARG A 551 2.07 12.43 0.66
C ARG A 551 2.32 13.91 0.35
N ILE A 552 2.98 14.64 1.26
CA ILE A 552 3.38 16.05 1.14
C ILE A 552 4.30 16.25 -0.07
N GLN A 553 5.32 15.39 -0.24
CA GLN A 553 6.21 15.43 -1.39
C GLN A 553 5.45 15.19 -2.71
N SER A 554 4.50 14.25 -2.71
CA SER A 554 3.66 13.96 -3.88
C SER A 554 2.73 15.13 -4.24
N ASP A 555 2.07 15.75 -3.26
CA ASP A 555 1.21 16.94 -3.40
C ASP A 555 2.01 18.13 -3.94
N MET A 556 3.22 18.36 -3.40
CA MET A 556 4.16 19.36 -3.87
C MET A 556 4.64 19.10 -5.31
N ILE A 557 5.07 17.88 -5.64
CA ILE A 557 5.58 17.54 -6.99
C ILE A 557 4.49 17.72 -8.03
N GLN A 558 3.27 17.21 -7.78
CA GLN A 558 2.15 17.34 -8.71
C GLN A 558 1.71 18.79 -8.89
N GLY A 559 1.58 19.55 -7.79
CA GLY A 559 1.27 20.98 -7.85
C GLY A 559 2.31 21.76 -8.66
N LEU A 560 3.60 21.50 -8.44
CA LEU A 560 4.70 22.09 -9.20
C LEU A 560 4.65 21.71 -10.69
N GLU A 561 4.30 20.46 -11.02
CA GLU A 561 4.18 19.99 -12.41
C GLU A 561 3.00 20.67 -13.15
N VAL A 562 1.85 20.81 -12.47
CA VAL A 562 0.69 21.55 -13.01
C VAL A 562 1.03 23.03 -13.21
N MET A 563 1.64 23.68 -12.22
CA MET A 563 2.03 25.09 -12.33
C MET A 563 3.09 25.33 -13.40
N ALA A 564 4.08 24.44 -13.53
CA ALA A 564 5.12 24.52 -14.55
C ALA A 564 4.55 24.37 -15.98
N ARG A 565 3.55 23.49 -16.19
CA ARG A 565 2.84 23.37 -17.48
C ARG A 565 1.95 24.57 -17.76
N ALA A 566 1.15 25.01 -16.79
CA ALA A 566 0.24 26.14 -16.97
C ALA A 566 0.99 27.45 -17.27
N LEU A 567 2.19 27.62 -16.70
CA LEU A 567 3.06 28.78 -16.92
C LEU A 567 4.15 28.52 -17.98
N GLU A 568 4.06 27.45 -18.76
CA GLU A 568 5.06 27.14 -19.78
C GLU A 568 5.18 28.30 -20.81
N GLY A 569 6.41 28.68 -21.13
CA GLY A 569 6.73 29.84 -21.96
C GLY A 569 6.48 31.22 -21.33
N ARG A 570 5.94 31.29 -20.10
CA ARG A 570 5.54 32.53 -19.43
C ARG A 570 6.37 32.77 -18.17
N ARG A 571 6.67 34.05 -17.85
CA ARG A 571 7.47 34.44 -16.67
C ARG A 571 6.74 35.37 -15.70
N ARG A 572 5.46 35.67 -15.98
CA ARG A 572 4.64 36.65 -15.27
C ARG A 572 3.35 35.99 -14.79
N ALA A 573 3.16 35.94 -13.48
CA ALA A 573 1.90 35.58 -12.85
C ALA A 573 1.74 36.36 -11.54
N VAL A 574 0.51 36.53 -11.08
CA VAL A 574 0.19 37.13 -9.78
C VAL A 574 -0.81 36.26 -9.02
N SER A 575 -0.73 36.27 -7.69
CA SER A 575 -1.74 35.64 -6.84
C SER A 575 -2.78 36.66 -6.43
N VAL A 576 -4.06 36.29 -6.50
CA VAL A 576 -5.18 37.12 -6.04
C VAL A 576 -5.91 36.40 -4.90
N PHE A 577 -5.99 37.09 -3.77
CA PHE A 577 -6.52 36.57 -2.50
C PHE A 577 -7.70 37.44 -2.03
N GLY A 578 -8.67 36.82 -1.37
CA GLY A 578 -9.85 37.51 -0.84
C GLY A 578 -10.98 36.56 -0.49
N SER A 579 -12.12 37.12 -0.10
CA SER A 579 -13.24 36.34 0.44
C SER A 579 -13.90 35.39 -0.57
N ALA A 580 -13.98 34.11 -0.20
CA ALA A 580 -14.83 33.11 -0.86
C ALA A 580 -16.34 33.35 -0.66
N ARG A 581 -16.72 34.29 0.22
CA ARG A 581 -18.10 34.48 0.70
C ARG A 581 -18.78 35.77 0.22
N LEU A 582 -18.06 36.66 -0.46
CA LEU A 582 -18.66 37.88 -1.01
C LEU A 582 -19.43 37.55 -2.31
N PRO A 583 -20.68 38.03 -2.45
CA PRO A 583 -21.50 37.77 -3.63
C PRO A 583 -21.05 38.62 -4.84
N SER A 584 -21.59 38.34 -6.02
CA SER A 584 -21.18 38.96 -7.28
C SER A 584 -21.70 40.38 -7.52
N ASP A 585 -22.56 40.88 -6.64
CA ASP A 585 -23.00 42.27 -6.54
C ASP A 585 -22.21 43.11 -5.51
N ASP A 586 -21.25 42.51 -4.79
CA ASP A 586 -20.36 43.23 -3.89
C ASP A 586 -19.33 44.08 -4.67
N PRO A 587 -19.07 45.35 -4.27
CA PRO A 587 -18.06 46.20 -4.93
C PRO A 587 -16.67 45.57 -5.03
N ALA A 588 -16.26 44.76 -4.06
CA ALA A 588 -14.96 44.08 -4.09
C ALA A 588 -14.91 42.97 -5.15
N TYR A 589 -16.03 42.31 -5.48
CA TYR A 589 -16.10 41.36 -6.60
C TYR A 589 -15.89 42.11 -7.93
N ALA A 590 -16.52 43.27 -8.11
CA ALA A 590 -16.34 44.10 -9.29
C ALA A 590 -14.87 44.58 -9.43
N ALA A 591 -14.28 45.09 -8.35
CA ALA A 591 -12.89 45.53 -8.31
C ALA A 591 -11.90 44.38 -8.57
N ALA A 592 -12.11 43.20 -7.99
CA ALA A 592 -11.25 42.04 -8.19
C ALA A 592 -11.26 41.53 -9.63
N ARG A 593 -12.43 41.53 -10.28
CA ARG A 593 -12.56 41.20 -11.71
C ARG A 593 -11.83 42.21 -12.59
N GLU A 594 -12.07 43.50 -12.39
CA GLU A 594 -11.50 44.55 -13.24
C GLU A 594 -9.97 44.68 -13.06
N THR A 595 -9.48 44.60 -11.82
CA THR A 595 -8.02 44.59 -11.54
C THR A 595 -7.36 43.39 -12.21
N SER A 596 -7.97 42.20 -12.12
CA SER A 596 -7.44 40.99 -12.77
C SER A 596 -7.49 41.07 -14.30
N ARG A 597 -8.41 41.85 -14.87
CA ARG A 597 -8.44 42.17 -16.31
C ARG A 597 -7.30 43.11 -16.69
N CYS A 598 -7.16 44.26 -16.04
CA CYS A 598 -6.10 45.25 -16.32
C CYS A 598 -4.68 44.67 -16.14
N VAL A 599 -4.49 43.79 -15.16
CA VAL A 599 -3.24 43.06 -14.91
C VAL A 599 -3.04 41.94 -15.94
N GLY A 600 -4.11 41.23 -16.33
CA GLY A 600 -4.08 40.20 -17.37
C GLY A 600 -3.66 40.73 -18.74
N GLU A 601 -4.16 41.91 -19.13
CA GLU A 601 -3.83 42.58 -20.40
C GLU A 601 -2.36 43.00 -20.51
N ARG A 602 -1.66 43.15 -19.38
CA ARG A 602 -0.20 43.37 -19.29
C ARG A 602 0.62 42.06 -19.36
N GLY A 603 -0.03 40.94 -19.66
CA GLY A 603 0.58 39.64 -19.90
C GLY A 603 0.94 38.86 -18.64
N PHE A 604 0.30 39.15 -17.50
CA PHE A 604 0.38 38.34 -16.28
C PHE A 604 -0.69 37.25 -16.31
N ALA A 605 -0.35 36.02 -15.91
CA ALA A 605 -1.34 35.00 -15.57
C ALA A 605 -1.93 35.27 -14.16
N ILE A 606 -3.18 34.89 -13.93
CA ILE A 606 -3.87 35.11 -12.65
C ILE A 606 -4.00 33.77 -11.92
N ILE A 607 -3.49 33.69 -10.69
CA ILE A 607 -3.55 32.51 -9.83
C ILE A 607 -4.44 32.84 -8.63
N THR A 608 -5.42 32.01 -8.33
CA THR A 608 -6.35 32.21 -7.19
C THR A 608 -6.51 30.91 -6.41
N GLY A 609 -7.26 30.93 -5.32
CA GLY A 609 -7.69 29.71 -4.64
C GLY A 609 -8.74 28.87 -5.37
N GLY A 610 -9.21 29.28 -6.55
CA GLY A 610 -10.12 28.52 -7.43
C GLY A 610 -11.59 28.42 -6.99
N GLY A 611 -11.94 28.88 -5.78
CA GLY A 611 -13.31 28.84 -5.27
C GLY A 611 -14.22 29.97 -5.79
N PRO A 612 -15.40 30.16 -5.18
CA PRO A 612 -16.35 31.24 -5.48
C PRO A 612 -15.88 32.62 -4.95
N GLY A 613 -16.72 33.66 -5.14
CA GLY A 613 -16.49 35.00 -4.60
C GLY A 613 -15.34 35.74 -5.30
N ILE A 614 -14.43 36.34 -4.53
CA ILE A 614 -13.29 37.11 -5.06
C ILE A 614 -12.40 36.26 -5.98
N MET A 615 -12.21 34.97 -5.65
CA MET A 615 -11.40 34.06 -6.48
C MET A 615 -12.01 33.87 -7.86
N GLU A 616 -13.33 33.65 -7.91
CA GLU A 616 -14.10 33.57 -9.17
C GLU A 616 -14.02 34.89 -9.95
N ALA A 617 -14.19 36.03 -9.28
CA ALA A 617 -14.08 37.35 -9.91
C ALA A 617 -12.72 37.53 -10.61
N ALA A 618 -11.63 37.19 -9.91
CA ALA A 618 -10.28 37.29 -10.43
C ALA A 618 -10.00 36.30 -11.58
N ASN A 619 -10.41 35.04 -11.45
CA ASN A 619 -10.33 34.05 -12.53
C ASN A 619 -11.15 34.48 -13.76
N ARG A 620 -12.27 35.18 -13.56
CA ARG A 620 -13.09 35.73 -14.64
C ARG A 620 -12.43 36.93 -15.31
N GLY A 621 -11.85 37.85 -14.54
CA GLY A 621 -11.07 38.97 -15.10
C GLY A 621 -9.91 38.50 -15.98
N ALA A 622 -9.24 37.41 -15.56
CA ALA A 622 -8.23 36.73 -16.36
C ALA A 622 -8.78 36.24 -17.72
N ARG A 623 -9.98 35.64 -17.72
CA ARG A 623 -10.68 35.22 -18.95
C ARG A 623 -11.07 36.39 -19.83
N ASP A 624 -11.56 37.48 -19.24
CA ASP A 624 -11.95 38.69 -19.97
C ASP A 624 -10.74 39.32 -20.70
N ALA A 625 -9.55 39.28 -20.08
CA ALA A 625 -8.28 39.71 -20.65
C ALA A 625 -7.62 38.71 -21.63
N GLY A 626 -8.16 37.49 -21.77
CA GLY A 626 -7.58 36.43 -22.59
C GLY A 626 -6.23 35.87 -22.06
N THR A 627 -5.89 36.12 -20.80
CA THR A 627 -4.71 35.54 -20.14
C THR A 627 -5.03 34.18 -19.51
N ILE A 628 -4.01 33.48 -19.00
CA ILE A 628 -4.22 32.19 -18.31
C ILE A 628 -4.78 32.42 -16.90
N SER A 629 -5.84 31.66 -16.60
CA SER A 629 -6.51 31.61 -15.30
C SER A 629 -6.19 30.32 -14.56
N ILE A 630 -5.71 30.38 -13.31
CA ILE A 630 -5.33 29.21 -12.52
C ILE A 630 -6.08 29.18 -11.18
N GLY A 631 -6.58 28.01 -10.80
CA GLY A 631 -7.21 27.76 -9.49
C GLY A 631 -6.46 26.72 -8.66
N LEU A 632 -5.80 27.14 -7.58
CA LEU A 632 -5.21 26.27 -6.57
C LEU A 632 -6.23 26.01 -5.46
N ASN A 633 -7.11 25.04 -5.65
CA ASN A 633 -8.11 24.65 -4.66
C ASN A 633 -7.48 23.85 -3.50
N ILE A 634 -8.25 23.58 -2.45
CA ILE A 634 -7.85 22.74 -1.32
C ILE A 634 -9.06 21.96 -0.80
N HIS A 635 -8.84 20.74 -0.29
CA HIS A 635 -9.90 20.00 0.38
C HIS A 635 -10.32 20.69 1.69
N LEU A 636 -11.64 20.83 1.90
CA LEU A 636 -12.25 21.46 3.08
C LEU A 636 -13.49 20.67 3.53
N PRO A 637 -13.90 20.75 4.81
CA PRO A 637 -15.08 20.04 5.33
C PRO A 637 -16.41 20.44 4.66
N GLU A 638 -16.49 21.65 4.11
CA GLU A 638 -17.55 22.10 3.21
C GLU A 638 -16.90 22.29 1.82
N GLU A 639 -17.37 21.58 0.80
CA GLU A 639 -16.73 21.55 -0.52
C GLU A 639 -16.78 22.92 -1.23
N GLN A 640 -15.62 23.58 -1.36
CA GLN A 640 -15.50 24.73 -2.26
C GLN A 640 -15.43 24.25 -3.71
N THR A 641 -16.55 24.43 -4.43
CA THR A 641 -16.66 24.09 -5.85
C THR A 641 -15.69 24.93 -6.67
N LEU A 642 -14.91 24.29 -7.55
CA LEU A 642 -14.01 24.99 -8.46
C LEU A 642 -14.83 25.85 -9.45
N ASN A 643 -14.48 27.12 -9.58
CA ASN A 643 -15.18 28.03 -10.49
C ASN A 643 -14.88 27.72 -11.97
N PRO A 644 -15.82 28.00 -12.90
CA PRO A 644 -15.69 27.59 -14.31
C PRO A 644 -14.72 28.45 -15.12
N TYR A 645 -14.08 29.47 -14.52
CA TYR A 645 -13.22 30.41 -15.23
C TYR A 645 -11.74 30.01 -15.21
N CYS A 646 -11.35 28.96 -14.51
CA CYS A 646 -9.99 28.42 -14.53
C CYS A 646 -9.66 27.72 -15.87
N ASP A 647 -8.42 27.85 -16.36
CA ASP A 647 -7.84 27.07 -17.47
C ASP A 647 -7.07 25.85 -16.95
N ALA A 648 -6.34 26.05 -15.86
CA ALA A 648 -5.63 25.00 -15.12
C ALA A 648 -6.05 25.03 -13.65
N HIS A 649 -6.03 23.87 -12.99
CA HIS A 649 -6.30 23.79 -11.56
C HIS A 649 -5.52 22.64 -10.91
N TYR A 650 -5.29 22.77 -9.61
CA TYR A 650 -4.81 21.70 -8.75
C TYR A 650 -5.54 21.79 -7.40
N THR A 651 -5.90 20.66 -6.81
CA THR A 651 -6.48 20.61 -5.46
C THR A 651 -5.42 20.06 -4.51
N CYS A 652 -4.95 20.92 -3.60
CA CYS A 652 -3.93 20.56 -2.63
C CYS A 652 -4.52 19.75 -1.48
N HIS A 653 -3.70 18.90 -0.85
CA HIS A 653 -4.07 18.16 0.36
C HIS A 653 -3.69 18.91 1.64
N TYR A 654 -2.67 19.78 1.58
CA TYR A 654 -2.13 20.52 2.73
C TYR A 654 -2.07 22.03 2.48
N PHE A 655 -2.44 22.84 3.47
CA PHE A 655 -2.43 24.30 3.37
C PHE A 655 -1.04 24.87 3.01
N PHE A 656 0.03 24.38 3.65
CA PHE A 656 1.38 24.90 3.40
C PHE A 656 1.93 24.56 2.00
N VAL A 657 1.47 23.44 1.39
CA VAL A 657 1.81 23.11 0.00
C VAL A 657 1.16 24.14 -0.93
N ARG A 658 -0.14 24.43 -0.74
CA ARG A 658 -0.90 25.45 -1.47
C ARG A 658 -0.23 26.84 -1.39
N LYS A 659 0.12 27.27 -0.17
CA LYS A 659 0.85 28.52 0.13
C LYS A 659 2.19 28.59 -0.60
N THR A 660 2.97 27.50 -0.56
CA THR A 660 4.25 27.39 -1.28
C THR A 660 4.07 27.54 -2.79
N LEU A 661 3.03 26.93 -3.37
CA LEU A 661 2.74 27.05 -4.81
C LEU A 661 2.39 28.48 -5.22
N PHE A 662 1.58 29.20 -4.42
CA PHE A 662 1.33 30.63 -4.65
C PHE A 662 2.62 31.46 -4.60
N ALA A 663 3.37 31.38 -3.50
CA ALA A 663 4.57 32.19 -3.29
C ALA A 663 5.68 31.91 -4.32
N LYS A 664 5.84 30.65 -4.76
CA LYS A 664 6.88 30.25 -5.72
C LYS A 664 6.60 30.72 -7.16
N HIS A 665 5.33 30.72 -7.58
CA HIS A 665 4.97 30.93 -8.98
C HIS A 665 4.54 32.37 -9.31
N SER A 666 4.22 33.18 -8.30
CA SER A 666 3.81 34.57 -8.47
C SER A 666 4.98 35.57 -8.46
N ARG A 667 4.69 36.77 -8.98
CA ARG A 667 5.57 37.95 -9.00
C ARG A 667 4.96 39.16 -8.31
N ALA A 668 3.71 39.08 -7.88
CA ALA A 668 3.04 40.00 -6.96
C ALA A 668 1.84 39.30 -6.33
N PHE A 669 1.42 39.78 -5.16
CA PHE A 669 0.21 39.36 -4.46
C PHE A 669 -0.79 40.53 -4.39
N LEU A 670 -2.04 40.28 -4.75
CA LEU A 670 -3.14 41.26 -4.74
C LEU A 670 -4.20 40.81 -3.73
N ILE A 671 -4.34 41.57 -2.65
CA ILE A 671 -5.19 41.21 -1.50
C ILE A 671 -6.44 42.07 -1.48
N PHE A 672 -7.59 41.44 -1.64
CA PHE A 672 -8.93 42.04 -1.59
C PHE A 672 -9.62 41.69 -0.25
N PRO A 673 -10.72 42.38 0.12
CA PRO A 673 -11.45 42.13 1.36
C PRO A 673 -11.75 40.64 1.60
N GLY A 674 -11.38 40.14 2.79
CA GLY A 674 -11.14 38.72 2.99
C GLY A 674 -11.31 38.23 4.44
N GLY A 675 -11.28 36.90 4.61
CA GLY A 675 -11.40 36.27 5.93
C GLY A 675 -10.04 35.99 6.57
N LEU A 676 -10.04 35.18 7.64
CA LEU A 676 -8.81 34.71 8.30
C LEU A 676 -7.80 34.09 7.33
N GLY A 677 -8.24 33.33 6.32
CA GLY A 677 -7.36 32.77 5.29
C GLY A 677 -6.65 33.84 4.46
N THR A 678 -7.34 34.93 4.12
CA THR A 678 -6.75 36.06 3.37
C THR A 678 -5.75 36.85 4.22
N LEU A 679 -6.02 36.99 5.52
CA LEU A 679 -5.09 37.60 6.47
C LEU A 679 -3.85 36.72 6.66
N ASP A 680 -4.03 35.41 6.76
CA ASP A 680 -2.96 34.40 6.82
C ASP A 680 -2.08 34.42 5.55
N GLU A 681 -2.69 34.44 4.36
CA GLU A 681 -2.01 34.59 3.06
C GLU A 681 -1.23 35.92 2.95
N LEU A 682 -1.78 37.03 3.47
CA LEU A 682 -1.09 38.33 3.55
C LEU A 682 0.09 38.33 4.53
N PHE A 683 -0.12 37.93 5.79
CA PHE A 683 0.93 37.99 6.81
C PHE A 683 2.06 36.98 6.54
N GLU A 684 1.76 35.83 5.93
CA GLU A 684 2.78 34.93 5.41
C GLU A 684 3.65 35.60 4.34
N ALA A 685 3.04 36.30 3.37
CA ALA A 685 3.77 37.01 2.33
C ALA A 685 4.71 38.07 2.91
N LEU A 686 4.20 38.91 3.81
CA LEU A 686 4.99 39.94 4.49
C LEU A 686 6.13 39.33 5.31
N THR A 687 5.86 38.23 6.03
CA THR A 687 6.89 37.52 6.83
C THR A 687 7.97 36.90 5.95
N LEU A 688 7.61 36.28 4.82
CA LEU A 688 8.58 35.67 3.90
C LEU A 688 9.45 36.72 3.19
N ILE A 689 8.91 37.91 2.90
CA ILE A 689 9.65 39.06 2.38
C ILE A 689 10.58 39.63 3.48
N GLN A 690 10.04 39.94 4.67
CA GLN A 690 10.79 40.47 5.82
C GLN A 690 11.97 39.57 6.23
N THR A 691 11.80 38.25 6.16
CA THR A 691 12.84 37.26 6.52
C THR A 691 13.76 36.87 5.34
N GLY A 692 13.64 37.54 4.19
CA GLY A 692 14.47 37.30 3.00
C GLY A 692 14.34 35.89 2.41
N LYS A 693 13.21 35.20 2.66
CA LYS A 693 12.89 33.88 2.09
C LYS A 693 12.21 34.00 0.74
N LEU A 694 11.54 35.12 0.52
CA LEU A 694 11.01 35.56 -0.76
C LEU A 694 11.82 36.77 -1.21
N ALA A 695 12.13 36.86 -2.51
CA ALA A 695 12.70 38.09 -3.06
C ALA A 695 11.65 39.20 -2.95
N GLU A 696 12.07 40.44 -2.65
CA GLU A 696 11.14 41.56 -2.51
C GLU A 696 10.33 41.73 -3.82
N PHE A 697 9.02 41.57 -3.70
CA PHE A 697 8.07 41.71 -4.80
C PHE A 697 6.80 42.44 -4.33
N PRO A 698 6.00 43.02 -5.23
CA PRO A 698 4.90 43.90 -4.84
C PRO A 698 3.75 43.16 -4.13
N VAL A 699 3.28 43.72 -3.01
CA VAL A 699 2.03 43.34 -2.34
C VAL A 699 1.07 44.53 -2.39
N ALA A 700 -0.09 44.36 -3.04
CA ALA A 700 -1.15 45.35 -3.07
C ALA A 700 -2.26 44.99 -2.08
N LEU A 701 -2.73 45.96 -1.30
CA LEU A 701 -3.98 45.90 -0.55
C LEU A 701 -5.04 46.74 -1.30
N ILE A 702 -6.10 46.10 -1.78
CA ILE A 702 -7.18 46.75 -2.54
C ILE A 702 -8.42 46.89 -1.65
N GLY A 703 -9.05 48.07 -1.65
CA GLY A 703 -10.15 48.43 -0.75
C GLY A 703 -9.63 49.12 0.51
N SER A 704 -9.09 50.33 0.39
CA SER A 704 -8.46 51.09 1.48
C SER A 704 -9.31 51.18 2.76
N ASP A 705 -10.61 51.47 2.63
CA ASP A 705 -11.58 51.51 3.74
C ASP A 705 -11.64 50.19 4.55
N TYR A 706 -11.42 49.04 3.89
CA TYR A 706 -11.42 47.73 4.55
C TYR A 706 -10.12 47.50 5.34
N TRP A 707 -8.99 47.94 4.81
CA TRP A 707 -7.66 47.70 5.39
C TRP A 707 -7.24 48.73 6.44
N ALA A 708 -7.76 49.95 6.39
CA ALA A 708 -7.36 51.04 7.29
C ALA A 708 -7.35 50.66 8.80
N PRO A 709 -8.37 49.99 9.37
CA PRO A 709 -8.36 49.63 10.80
C PRO A 709 -7.23 48.65 11.19
N MET A 710 -6.83 47.77 10.27
CA MET A 710 -5.70 46.85 10.48
C MET A 710 -4.36 47.61 10.39
N ILE A 711 -4.25 48.51 9.42
CA ILE A 711 -3.03 49.30 9.17
C ILE A 711 -2.77 50.28 10.31
N ASP A 712 -3.81 50.90 10.86
CA ASP A 712 -3.69 51.79 12.00
C ASP A 712 -3.36 51.02 13.29
N TRP A 713 -3.90 49.80 13.47
CA TRP A 713 -3.43 48.90 14.53
C TRP A 713 -1.95 48.50 14.38
N LEU A 714 -1.48 48.24 13.16
CA LEU A 714 -0.06 47.95 12.89
C LEU A 714 0.85 49.14 13.27
N LYS A 715 0.45 50.39 13.00
CA LYS A 715 1.19 51.60 13.42
C LYS A 715 1.11 51.84 14.93
N ASP A 716 -0.11 52.00 15.44
CA ASP A 716 -0.37 52.55 16.78
C ASP A 716 -0.16 51.52 17.89
N THR A 717 -0.23 50.22 17.56
CA THR A 717 0.00 49.14 18.51
C THR A 717 1.26 48.33 18.22
N VAL A 718 1.48 47.86 16.98
CA VAL A 718 2.52 46.86 16.71
C VAL A 718 3.91 47.51 16.54
N LEU A 719 4.03 48.52 15.67
CA LEU A 719 5.24 49.34 15.51
C LEU A 719 5.58 50.09 16.80
N THR A 720 4.59 50.74 17.42
CA THR A 720 4.77 51.52 18.66
C THR A 720 5.23 50.66 19.85
N ARG A 721 5.02 49.34 19.83
CA ARG A 721 5.57 48.38 20.81
C ARG A 721 6.92 47.77 20.41
N GLY A 722 7.46 48.13 19.24
CA GLY A 722 8.72 47.57 18.71
C GLY A 722 8.59 46.14 18.19
N CYS A 723 7.38 45.69 17.81
CA CYS A 723 7.14 44.35 17.30
C CYS A 723 7.39 44.21 15.79
N ILE A 724 7.49 45.34 15.06
CA ILE A 724 7.89 45.43 13.64
C ILE A 724 8.78 46.67 13.45
N GLY A 725 9.53 46.72 12.34
CA GLY A 725 10.25 47.92 11.91
C GLY A 725 9.35 48.92 11.17
N GLN A 726 9.85 50.13 10.93
CA GLN A 726 9.19 51.12 10.06
C GLN A 726 9.08 50.60 8.63
N ASP A 727 10.17 50.05 8.11
CA ASP A 727 10.35 49.47 6.78
C ASP A 727 9.34 48.34 6.48
N ASP A 728 8.82 47.66 7.52
CA ASP A 728 7.83 46.59 7.36
C ASP A 728 6.44 47.11 6.95
N LEU A 729 6.14 48.38 7.22
CA LEU A 729 4.96 49.08 6.71
C LEU A 729 5.12 49.51 5.24
N GLU A 730 6.34 49.49 4.70
CA GLU A 730 6.65 49.87 3.32
C GLU A 730 6.61 48.65 2.37
N ARG A 731 6.44 47.44 2.93
CA ARG A 731 6.36 46.15 2.19
C ARG A 731 5.05 45.92 1.43
N PHE A 732 4.05 46.76 1.64
CA PHE A 732 2.77 46.71 0.91
C PHE A 732 2.31 48.12 0.53
N ARG A 733 1.55 48.22 -0.57
CA ARG A 733 0.92 49.48 -1.02
C ARG A 733 -0.59 49.34 -1.02
N ILE A 734 -1.31 50.37 -0.59
CA ILE A 734 -2.76 50.45 -0.66
C ILE A 734 -3.13 51.07 -2.01
N LEU A 735 -4.01 50.43 -2.78
CA LEU A 735 -4.38 50.86 -4.14
C LEU A 735 -5.84 50.49 -4.44
N ASP A 736 -6.67 51.46 -4.80
CA ASP A 736 -8.10 51.22 -5.08
C ASP A 736 -8.46 51.25 -6.57
N ASP A 737 -7.65 51.89 -7.41
CA ASP A 737 -7.89 51.95 -8.86
C ASP A 737 -7.28 50.72 -9.58
N PRO A 738 -8.08 49.95 -10.33
CA PRO A 738 -7.62 48.75 -11.06
C PRO A 738 -6.47 48.99 -12.04
N GLU A 739 -6.39 50.18 -12.65
CA GLU A 739 -5.39 50.53 -13.65
C GLU A 739 -4.12 51.10 -12.99
N GLU A 740 -4.23 51.81 -11.86
CA GLU A 740 -3.06 52.15 -11.02
C GLU A 740 -2.38 50.89 -10.47
N VAL A 741 -3.16 49.91 -9.97
CA VAL A 741 -2.61 48.59 -9.59
C VAL A 741 -1.86 47.97 -10.76
N ALA A 742 -2.49 47.90 -11.93
CA ALA A 742 -1.92 47.25 -13.09
C ALA A 742 -0.67 47.97 -13.63
N GLN A 743 -0.63 49.30 -13.61
CA GLN A 743 0.53 50.11 -13.96
C GLN A 743 1.68 49.89 -12.98
N TRP A 744 1.43 50.05 -11.66
CA TRP A 744 2.45 49.91 -10.62
C TRP A 744 3.13 48.54 -10.64
N LEU A 745 2.38 47.48 -10.95
CA LEU A 745 2.94 46.13 -11.12
C LEU A 745 3.83 46.00 -12.36
N ASP A 746 3.45 46.55 -13.52
CA ASP A 746 4.30 46.46 -14.73
C ASP A 746 5.59 47.27 -14.55
N GLU A 747 5.51 48.46 -13.95
CA GLU A 747 6.66 49.30 -13.59
C GLU A 747 7.60 48.57 -12.61
N THR A 748 7.08 48.13 -11.46
CA THR A 748 7.91 47.55 -10.38
C THR A 748 8.50 46.19 -10.76
N ILE A 749 7.80 45.38 -11.56
CA ILE A 749 8.27 44.02 -11.93
C ILE A 749 9.17 44.04 -13.18
N ASN A 750 9.00 45.02 -14.08
CA ASN A 750 9.71 45.03 -15.37
C ASN A 750 10.69 46.21 -15.56
N GLY A 751 10.77 47.16 -14.62
CA GLY A 751 11.81 48.18 -14.57
C GLY A 751 11.76 49.16 -15.74
N ARG A 752 10.61 49.82 -15.92
CA ARG A 752 10.38 50.88 -16.92
C ARG A 752 10.28 52.24 -16.27
#